data_AF-A0A8C9AN61-F1
#
_entry.id   AF-A0A8C9AN61-F1
#
_cell.length_a   1.000
_cell.length_b   1.000
_cell.length_c   1.000
_cell.angle_alpha   90.00
_cell.angle_beta   90.00
_cell.angle_gamma   90.00
#
_symmetry.space_group_name_H-M   'P 1'
#
loop_
_entity.id
_entity.type
_entity.pdbx_description
1 polymer ?
#
loop_
_entity_poly.entity_id
_entity_poly.type
_entity_poly.pdbx_seq_one_letter_code
_entity_poly.pdbx_strand_id
1 'polypeptide(L)'
;SGGRTILITLMLFAFSILSQMCSGVFWRVRVNKHKPWLEPTYHGIVTENDNTVLLDPPLIALDKDAPLHFAGEICGFKIHGQSVPFDAVVVDKSTGEGVIRSKEKLDCELQKDYSFTIQAYDCGKGPDGTNVKKSHKATVHIQVNDVNEFAPVFKEKSYKATVTEGKQYDSILRVEAVDADCSPQFSQICSYEIVTPDVPFAVDKDGYIKNTEKLNYGKEHQYKLTVTAYDCGKKRATEDVLVKISIKPTCTPGWQGWNNRIEYEPGTGALAVFPNIHLETCDEPVASVQTTVELETSHIGKGCDRDTYSEKSLHRLCGAASGTAELLPSPSSATNWTAGLPTDNGHDSDQVFEFNGTQAVRIPDGIVSVNPQEPFMISVWMRHGPFGRKKETILCSSDKTDMNRHRYSFYVHGCRLIFLLRQDPSEEKKYKPAEFHWKLNQVCDEQWHHYVLNVEFPSVTLYVDGVSHEPFSVTEDYPLHPSTIETQLVVGACWQEYSGVENDNDTEPVTMASAGGDQHMTQFFRGNLAGLTLRSGKLADKKVIDCLYTCKEGLDLQVPEDSGVQIQASPSQSVLTLEGEDVGELDKAMQRLSYLNSRQFPTPGIRRLKITSTVKCFNEAACISVPPVEGYVVVLQPEEPKISLSGVHHFARAASEFESSEGVFLFPELRIISTITREVEPEGDGAEDPTVQESLVSEETVHDLDACEVTVEGEELNHEQESLEVDVARLQQKGIEVSSSELGVTFTGVDTMASYEEVLHLLRYRNWHTRSLLDRKFKLICSELNGRYISNEFKVEVNVIHTANPVDHASHMAAQPQFVHPEHRSFVDLSGHNLASPHPFAVVPSTATVVIVVCVSFLVFMIILGVFRIRAAHQRTMRDQDTGKENEMDWDDSALTITVNPMETYEDQHSSEEEEEEEEEEESEDGEEEDDITSAESESSEEEEEQGDQQSGSRQQQLEWDDSTLSY
;
A
#
# COMPACT_ATOMS: atom_id res chain seq x y z
N SER A 1 -50.71 101.87 137.39
CA SER A 1 -49.72 100.85 136.98
C SER A 1 -50.24 100.15 135.72
N GLY A 2 -49.47 99.96 134.66
CA GLY A 2 -48.06 100.33 134.52
C GLY A 2 -47.34 99.73 133.31
N GLY A 3 -48.01 99.58 132.15
CA GLY A 3 -47.43 98.97 130.94
C GLY A 3 -47.34 97.44 130.96
N ARG A 4 -46.87 96.85 129.84
CA ARG A 4 -46.51 95.43 129.65
C ARG A 4 -47.60 94.35 129.81
N THR A 5 -48.76 94.51 129.16
CA THR A 5 -49.61 93.34 128.81
C THR A 5 -50.36 93.45 127.47
N ILE A 6 -50.32 94.59 126.77
CA ILE A 6 -50.99 94.79 125.46
C ILE A 6 -50.32 94.02 124.31
N LEU A 7 -49.08 93.55 124.48
CA LEU A 7 -48.32 92.87 123.43
C LEU A 7 -48.78 91.41 123.18
N ILE A 8 -49.37 90.75 124.18
CA ILE A 8 -49.76 89.33 124.10
C ILE A 8 -51.02 89.15 123.25
N THR A 9 -51.97 90.07 123.35
CA THR A 9 -53.24 90.05 122.58
C THR A 9 -53.01 90.25 121.07
N LEU A 10 -51.94 90.95 120.68
CA LEU A 10 -51.60 91.23 119.28
C LEU A 10 -50.91 90.04 118.58
N MET A 11 -50.11 89.24 119.30
CA MET A 11 -49.44 88.07 118.70
C MET A 11 -50.40 86.93 118.37
N LEU A 12 -51.42 86.69 119.21
CA LEU A 12 -52.41 85.62 118.96
C LEU A 12 -53.33 85.94 117.78
N PHE A 13 -53.67 87.21 117.55
CA PHE A 13 -54.44 87.62 116.37
C PHE A 13 -53.62 87.54 115.07
N ALA A 14 -52.30 87.82 115.12
CA ALA A 14 -51.41 87.69 113.97
C ALA A 14 -51.31 86.23 113.47
N PHE A 15 -51.20 85.26 114.39
CA PHE A 15 -51.18 83.84 114.02
C PHE A 15 -52.48 83.35 113.38
N SER A 16 -53.64 83.84 113.86
CA SER A 16 -54.95 83.48 113.29
C SER A 16 -55.19 84.03 111.88
N ILE A 17 -54.47 85.06 111.45
CA ILE A 17 -54.61 85.66 110.11
C ILE A 17 -53.57 85.07 109.13
N LEU A 18 -52.34 84.79 109.56
CA LEU A 18 -51.35 84.12 108.69
C LEU A 18 -51.72 82.65 108.40
N SER A 19 -52.42 81.97 109.32
CA SER A 19 -52.87 80.59 109.11
C SER A 19 -54.07 80.44 108.16
N GLN A 20 -54.62 81.54 107.62
CA GLN A 20 -55.86 81.51 106.82
C GLN A 20 -55.76 82.18 105.44
N MET A 21 -54.54 82.39 104.92
CA MET A 21 -54.29 82.83 103.54
C MET A 21 -53.29 81.95 102.76
N CYS A 22 -53.38 80.62 102.89
CA CYS A 22 -52.68 79.67 101.99
C CYS A 22 -53.41 78.34 101.76
N SER A 23 -54.74 78.31 101.85
CA SER A 23 -55.56 77.09 101.66
C SER A 23 -56.13 76.93 100.24
N GLY A 24 -55.49 77.55 99.24
CA GLY A 24 -55.87 77.45 97.83
C GLY A 24 -55.24 76.24 97.13
N VAL A 25 -55.65 75.02 97.50
CA VAL A 25 -55.14 73.78 96.86
C VAL A 25 -55.71 73.65 95.45
N PHE A 26 -55.07 74.32 94.49
CA PHE A 26 -55.35 74.15 93.07
C PHE A 26 -54.92 72.73 92.65
N TRP A 27 -55.89 71.81 92.62
CA TRP A 27 -55.74 70.52 91.95
C TRP A 27 -55.48 70.76 90.45
N ARG A 28 -54.20 70.84 90.08
CA ARG A 28 -53.76 70.91 88.69
C ARG A 28 -54.05 69.55 88.05
N VAL A 29 -55.25 69.43 87.47
CA VAL A 29 -55.67 68.23 86.73
C VAL A 29 -54.61 67.91 85.68
N ARG A 30 -53.99 66.74 85.81
CA ARG A 30 -53.07 66.20 84.80
C ARG A 30 -53.89 65.88 83.54
N VAL A 31 -53.42 66.33 82.39
CA VAL A 31 -54.11 66.23 81.09
C VAL A 31 -53.05 65.92 80.05
N ASN A 32 -53.28 64.88 79.23
CA ASN A 32 -52.47 64.62 78.05
C ASN A 32 -52.58 65.81 77.07
N LYS A 33 -51.47 66.52 76.88
CA LYS A 33 -51.33 67.77 76.12
C LYS A 33 -50.52 67.56 74.85
N HIS A 34 -49.34 66.99 74.99
CA HIS A 34 -48.35 66.85 73.93
C HIS A 34 -48.73 65.72 72.96
N LYS A 35 -47.83 65.26 72.11
CA LYS A 35 -48.04 64.11 71.22
C LYS A 35 -46.73 63.34 71.16
N PRO A 36 -46.76 62.00 71.01
CA PRO A 36 -45.54 61.25 70.77
C PRO A 36 -44.81 61.76 69.53
N TRP A 37 -43.48 61.78 69.60
CA TRP A 37 -42.61 62.16 68.51
C TRP A 37 -41.71 60.98 68.14
N LEU A 38 -41.45 60.82 66.85
CA LEU A 38 -40.60 59.82 66.24
C LEU A 38 -39.56 60.54 65.40
N GLU A 39 -38.44 59.89 65.09
CA GLU A 39 -37.63 60.29 63.94
C GLU A 39 -38.45 60.17 62.64
N PRO A 40 -38.23 61.03 61.62
CA PRO A 40 -39.08 61.09 60.43
C PRO A 40 -38.84 59.91 59.47
N THR A 41 -37.68 59.27 59.53
CA THR A 41 -37.23 58.20 58.65
C THR A 41 -36.37 57.21 59.43
N TYR A 42 -36.64 55.91 59.24
CA TYR A 42 -35.85 54.80 59.79
C TYR A 42 -35.34 53.93 58.65
N HIS A 43 -34.09 53.48 58.75
CA HIS A 43 -33.53 52.43 57.89
C HIS A 43 -33.37 51.16 58.70
N GLY A 44 -33.80 50.04 58.13
CA GLY A 44 -33.79 48.73 58.77
C GLY A 44 -33.08 47.70 57.92
N ILE A 45 -32.38 46.78 58.59
CA ILE A 45 -31.82 45.58 57.98
C ILE A 45 -32.37 44.38 58.75
N VAL A 46 -32.74 43.33 58.02
CA VAL A 46 -33.19 42.05 58.57
C VAL A 46 -32.62 40.95 57.68
N THR A 47 -31.97 39.93 58.26
CA THR A 47 -31.63 38.72 57.50
C THR A 47 -32.88 37.87 57.35
N GLU A 48 -33.11 37.20 56.22
CA GLU A 48 -34.45 36.61 55.97
C GLU A 48 -34.84 35.47 56.90
N ASN A 49 -33.84 34.81 57.49
CA ASN A 49 -33.99 33.81 58.54
C ASN A 49 -34.06 34.39 59.98
N ASP A 50 -34.01 35.72 60.15
CA ASP A 50 -34.35 36.42 61.41
C ASP A 50 -35.71 37.12 61.29
N ASN A 51 -36.44 37.15 62.40
CA ASN A 51 -37.72 37.83 62.53
C ASN A 51 -37.60 39.24 63.15
N THR A 52 -36.40 39.71 63.49
CA THR A 52 -36.17 41.00 64.17
C THR A 52 -35.44 42.00 63.27
N VAL A 53 -36.01 43.19 63.08
CA VAL A 53 -35.43 44.23 62.24
C VAL A 53 -34.47 45.09 63.07
N LEU A 54 -33.20 45.15 62.66
CA LEU A 54 -32.20 46.06 63.21
C LEU A 54 -32.39 47.45 62.58
N LEU A 55 -32.80 48.43 63.38
CA LEU A 55 -33.11 49.79 62.92
C LEU A 55 -32.03 50.78 63.33
N ASP A 56 -31.60 51.62 62.39
CA ASP A 56 -30.80 52.82 62.63
C ASP A 56 -31.54 54.08 62.13
N PRO A 57 -31.87 55.04 63.02
CA PRO A 57 -31.78 54.97 64.48
C PRO A 57 -32.76 53.93 65.09
N PRO A 58 -32.59 53.52 66.37
CA PRO A 58 -33.54 52.62 67.02
C PRO A 58 -34.94 53.26 67.16
N LEU A 59 -35.99 52.43 67.09
CA LEU A 59 -37.38 52.89 67.18
C LEU A 59 -37.74 53.32 68.60
N ILE A 60 -37.67 54.63 68.86
CA ILE A 60 -38.01 55.24 70.15
C ILE A 60 -39.04 56.35 69.92
N ALA A 61 -40.15 56.32 70.66
CA ALA A 61 -41.19 57.34 70.64
C ALA A 61 -41.18 58.19 71.92
N LEU A 62 -40.86 59.47 71.79
CA LEU A 62 -40.71 60.39 72.93
C LEU A 62 -41.94 61.28 73.09
N ASP A 63 -42.53 61.34 74.30
CA ASP A 63 -43.55 62.33 74.65
C ASP A 63 -43.07 63.30 75.75
N LYS A 64 -43.43 64.58 75.62
CA LYS A 64 -43.10 65.65 76.56
C LYS A 64 -43.97 65.69 77.82
N ASP A 65 -45.01 64.86 77.88
CA ASP A 65 -45.77 64.59 79.10
C ASP A 65 -45.17 63.45 79.95
N ALA A 66 -44.08 62.79 79.51
CA ALA A 66 -43.34 61.84 80.34
C ALA A 66 -42.70 62.53 81.58
N PRO A 67 -42.58 61.85 82.76
CA PRO A 67 -43.02 60.48 83.07
C PRO A 67 -44.43 60.46 83.72
N LEU A 68 -45.43 61.10 83.13
CA LEU A 68 -46.82 60.96 83.60
C LEU A 68 -47.40 59.62 83.14
N HIS A 69 -47.77 58.76 84.09
CA HIS A 69 -48.53 57.54 83.81
C HIS A 69 -49.71 57.80 82.86
N PHE A 70 -49.89 56.90 81.91
CA PHE A 70 -50.75 56.97 80.72
C PHE A 70 -50.41 58.11 79.73
N ALA A 71 -50.26 59.34 80.20
CA ALA A 71 -50.17 60.51 79.32
C ALA A 71 -48.81 60.69 78.62
N GLY A 72 -47.73 60.15 79.19
CA GLY A 72 -46.38 60.14 78.62
C GLY A 72 -45.81 58.74 78.43
N GLU A 73 -46.66 57.71 78.46
CA GLU A 73 -46.30 56.31 78.21
C GLU A 73 -46.77 55.91 76.79
N ILE A 74 -45.97 55.12 76.08
CA ILE A 74 -46.29 54.65 74.73
C ILE A 74 -47.01 53.31 74.82
N CYS A 75 -48.24 53.23 74.30
CA CYS A 75 -49.06 52.02 74.36
C CYS A 75 -49.08 51.20 73.06
N GLY A 76 -48.61 51.76 71.95
CA GLY A 76 -48.54 51.01 70.69
C GLY A 76 -47.86 51.77 69.56
N PHE A 77 -47.24 51.02 68.68
CA PHE A 77 -46.90 51.47 67.34
C PHE A 77 -47.93 50.90 66.36
N LYS A 78 -48.21 51.62 65.27
CA LYS A 78 -49.04 51.12 64.18
C LYS A 78 -48.37 51.37 62.84
N ILE A 79 -48.12 50.27 62.13
CA ILE A 79 -47.71 50.28 60.73
C ILE A 79 -48.93 50.58 59.84
N HIS A 80 -48.69 51.37 58.79
CA HIS A 80 -49.65 51.75 57.75
C HIS A 80 -48.99 51.53 56.38
N GLY A 81 -49.46 50.50 55.70
CA GLY A 81 -49.15 50.13 54.32
C GLY A 81 -50.09 49.01 53.90
N GLN A 82 -50.16 48.71 52.61
CA GLN A 82 -50.91 47.55 52.10
C GLN A 82 -49.98 46.32 52.12
N SER A 83 -50.49 45.17 52.56
CA SER A 83 -49.77 43.87 52.58
C SER A 83 -48.33 43.94 53.11
N VAL A 84 -48.11 44.63 54.23
CA VAL A 84 -46.78 44.75 54.86
C VAL A 84 -46.56 43.57 55.83
N PRO A 85 -45.54 42.71 55.62
CA PRO A 85 -45.30 41.50 56.43
C PRO A 85 -44.65 41.78 57.80
N PHE A 86 -44.67 43.04 58.27
CA PHE A 86 -44.07 43.48 59.53
C PHE A 86 -45.13 43.93 60.54
N ASP A 87 -44.86 43.73 61.83
CA ASP A 87 -45.56 44.35 62.97
C ASP A 87 -44.58 45.16 63.84
N ALA A 88 -45.10 46.03 64.72
CA ALA A 88 -44.28 46.90 65.56
C ALA A 88 -44.70 46.82 67.05
N VAL A 89 -43.83 46.21 67.86
CA VAL A 89 -44.09 45.86 69.26
C VAL A 89 -43.43 46.88 70.18
N VAL A 90 -44.13 47.30 71.25
CA VAL A 90 -43.53 48.12 72.32
C VAL A 90 -42.72 47.21 73.25
N VAL A 91 -41.45 47.53 73.47
CA VAL A 91 -40.57 46.83 74.41
C VAL A 91 -40.74 47.38 75.82
N ASP A 92 -40.63 48.71 75.97
CA ASP A 92 -40.87 49.40 77.25
C ASP A 92 -41.72 50.66 77.02
N LYS A 93 -42.88 50.69 77.69
CA LYS A 93 -43.87 51.78 77.60
C LYS A 93 -43.39 53.09 78.24
N SER A 94 -42.42 53.01 79.16
CA SER A 94 -41.93 54.13 79.96
C SER A 94 -40.74 54.85 79.32
N THR A 95 -39.91 54.13 78.56
CA THR A 95 -38.87 54.71 77.68
C THR A 95 -39.43 55.10 76.31
N GLY A 96 -40.51 54.42 75.87
CA GLY A 96 -41.07 54.55 74.53
C GLY A 96 -40.35 53.72 73.47
N GLU A 97 -39.55 52.73 73.88
CA GLU A 97 -38.78 51.83 73.02
C GLU A 97 -39.67 50.78 72.34
N GLY A 98 -39.42 50.52 71.06
CA GLY A 98 -40.11 49.52 70.27
C GLY A 98 -39.19 48.80 69.30
N VAL A 99 -39.66 47.67 68.78
CA VAL A 99 -38.95 46.83 67.82
C VAL A 99 -39.92 46.43 66.71
N ILE A 100 -39.45 46.47 65.46
CA ILE A 100 -40.19 45.95 64.30
C ILE A 100 -39.80 44.48 64.11
N ARG A 101 -40.81 43.64 63.84
CA ARG A 101 -40.64 42.20 63.58
C ARG A 101 -41.37 41.78 62.33
N SER A 102 -40.89 40.74 61.66
CA SER A 102 -41.68 40.05 60.63
C SER A 102 -42.85 39.29 61.27
N LYS A 103 -43.87 39.00 60.46
CA LYS A 103 -45.04 38.15 60.80
C LYS A 103 -44.94 36.75 60.18
N GLU A 104 -44.21 36.69 59.08
CA GLU A 104 -44.04 35.58 58.15
C GLU A 104 -42.53 35.48 57.85
N LYS A 105 -42.07 34.36 57.28
CA LYS A 105 -40.69 34.32 56.75
C LYS A 105 -40.51 35.40 55.68
N LEU A 106 -39.32 35.98 55.63
CA LEU A 106 -38.90 36.81 54.50
C LEU A 106 -38.17 35.91 53.48
N ASP A 107 -38.01 36.44 52.28
CA ASP A 107 -37.55 35.76 51.07
C ASP A 107 -36.96 36.86 50.18
N CYS A 108 -35.65 36.88 50.01
CA CYS A 108 -34.95 37.98 49.33
C CYS A 108 -35.18 37.97 47.81
N GLU A 109 -35.28 36.77 47.23
CA GLU A 109 -35.48 36.52 45.80
C GLU A 109 -36.86 37.02 45.35
N LEU A 110 -37.87 36.87 46.20
CA LEU A 110 -39.20 37.40 46.00
C LEU A 110 -39.28 38.91 46.26
N GLN A 111 -38.76 39.42 47.39
CA GLN A 111 -38.78 40.85 47.68
C GLN A 111 -37.71 41.32 48.71
N LYS A 112 -36.53 41.71 48.20
CA LYS A 112 -35.46 42.32 49.01
C LYS A 112 -35.77 43.69 49.67
N ASP A 113 -36.71 44.47 49.14
CA ASP A 113 -36.92 45.88 49.52
C ASP A 113 -38.36 46.14 50.01
N TYR A 114 -38.52 46.62 51.24
CA TYR A 114 -39.81 47.02 51.81
C TYR A 114 -39.84 48.51 52.22
N SER A 115 -40.98 49.16 52.01
CA SER A 115 -41.20 50.56 52.36
C SER A 115 -42.62 50.78 52.90
N PHE A 116 -42.75 51.33 54.11
CA PHE A 116 -44.04 51.60 54.75
C PHE A 116 -43.97 52.80 55.71
N THR A 117 -45.11 53.17 56.31
CA THR A 117 -45.15 54.25 57.32
C THR A 117 -45.56 53.76 58.70
N ILE A 118 -44.90 54.25 59.74
CA ILE A 118 -45.16 53.89 61.16
C ILE A 118 -45.65 55.11 61.95
N GLN A 119 -46.42 54.87 63.00
CA GLN A 119 -46.99 55.92 63.87
C GLN A 119 -47.12 55.42 65.31
N ALA A 120 -46.62 56.19 66.28
CA ALA A 120 -46.70 55.90 67.71
C ALA A 120 -47.97 56.47 68.36
N TYR A 121 -48.44 55.81 69.42
CA TYR A 121 -49.66 56.10 70.16
C TYR A 121 -49.36 56.13 71.66
N ASP A 122 -49.77 57.19 72.35
CA ASP A 122 -49.69 57.26 73.81
C ASP A 122 -50.75 56.35 74.48
N CYS A 123 -50.64 56.14 75.79
CA CYS A 123 -51.62 55.40 76.59
C CYS A 123 -52.84 56.26 77.05
N GLY A 124 -52.97 57.49 76.57
CA GLY A 124 -54.13 58.36 76.81
C GLY A 124 -54.20 58.95 78.21
N LYS A 125 -55.41 58.99 78.78
CA LYS A 125 -55.68 59.56 80.10
C LYS A 125 -56.43 58.57 80.98
N GLY A 126 -55.67 57.72 81.66
CA GLY A 126 -56.19 56.67 82.56
C GLY A 126 -56.31 55.31 81.87
N PRO A 127 -56.61 54.24 82.65
CA PRO A 127 -56.56 52.85 82.17
C PRO A 127 -57.53 52.54 81.02
N ASP A 128 -58.61 53.32 80.89
CA ASP A 128 -59.62 53.15 79.83
C ASP A 128 -59.18 53.70 78.46
N GLY A 129 -57.94 54.19 78.32
CA GLY A 129 -57.38 54.64 77.03
C GLY A 129 -58.07 55.87 76.42
N THR A 130 -58.75 56.69 77.23
CA THR A 130 -59.47 57.86 76.71
C THR A 130 -58.52 58.99 76.30
N ASN A 131 -58.83 59.71 75.22
CA ASN A 131 -58.02 60.84 74.71
C ASN A 131 -56.56 60.47 74.37
N VAL A 132 -56.37 59.31 73.72
CA VAL A 132 -55.11 58.90 73.09
C VAL A 132 -54.75 59.83 71.92
N LYS A 133 -53.48 60.19 71.79
CA LYS A 133 -52.96 60.93 70.64
C LYS A 133 -51.93 60.11 69.88
N LYS A 134 -51.52 60.66 68.74
CA LYS A 134 -50.70 60.00 67.73
C LYS A 134 -49.56 60.89 67.28
N SER A 135 -48.42 60.29 66.98
CA SER A 135 -47.30 60.96 66.32
C SER A 135 -47.64 61.40 64.90
N HIS A 136 -46.71 62.11 64.27
CA HIS A 136 -46.66 62.15 62.80
C HIS A 136 -46.32 60.76 62.25
N LYS A 137 -46.54 60.55 60.94
CA LYS A 137 -46.07 59.33 60.27
C LYS A 137 -44.59 59.45 59.96
N ALA A 138 -43.81 58.46 60.37
CA ALA A 138 -42.44 58.26 59.91
C ALA A 138 -42.41 57.23 58.79
N THR A 139 -41.45 57.32 57.87
CA THR A 139 -41.21 56.28 56.85
C THR A 139 -40.22 55.26 57.40
N VAL A 140 -40.42 53.98 57.10
CA VAL A 140 -39.46 52.90 57.38
C VAL A 140 -39.10 52.26 56.05
N HIS A 141 -37.81 52.22 55.75
CA HIS A 141 -37.22 51.43 54.67
C HIS A 141 -36.56 50.21 55.30
N ILE A 142 -36.88 49.00 54.83
CA ILE A 142 -36.24 47.76 55.28
C ILE A 142 -35.64 47.07 54.06
N GLN A 143 -34.34 46.81 54.14
CA GLN A 143 -33.64 45.92 53.23
C GLN A 143 -33.55 44.53 53.86
N VAL A 144 -33.89 43.49 53.09
CA VAL A 144 -33.59 42.10 53.43
C VAL A 144 -32.13 41.84 53.08
N ASN A 145 -31.40 41.27 54.03
CA ASN A 145 -30.09 40.68 53.80
C ASN A 145 -30.27 39.20 53.45
N ASP A 146 -29.83 38.90 52.24
CA ASP A 146 -29.59 37.58 51.66
C ASP A 146 -28.83 36.63 52.61
N VAL A 147 -29.25 35.37 52.62
CA VAL A 147 -28.52 34.21 53.12
C VAL A 147 -28.38 33.25 51.95
N ASN A 148 -27.14 32.83 51.68
CA ASN A 148 -26.83 31.93 50.57
C ASN A 148 -27.56 30.57 50.69
N GLU A 149 -28.73 30.44 50.07
CA GLU A 149 -29.63 29.29 50.14
C GLU A 149 -29.61 28.48 48.83
N PHE A 150 -29.50 29.15 47.68
CA PHE A 150 -29.30 28.52 46.37
C PHE A 150 -27.83 28.17 46.11
N ALA A 151 -27.55 27.44 45.02
CA ALA A 151 -26.20 26.99 44.68
C ALA A 151 -26.03 26.91 43.16
N PRO A 152 -24.80 27.03 42.62
CA PRO A 152 -24.63 27.16 41.19
C PRO A 152 -25.18 25.97 40.38
N VAL A 153 -25.86 26.28 39.28
CA VAL A 153 -26.40 25.32 38.33
C VAL A 153 -25.86 25.64 36.94
N PHE A 154 -25.28 24.64 36.26
CA PHE A 154 -24.82 24.78 34.89
C PHE A 154 -25.99 24.89 33.91
N LYS A 155 -25.86 25.76 32.90
CA LYS A 155 -26.90 25.97 31.87
C LYS A 155 -27.13 24.75 30.99
N GLU A 156 -26.09 23.98 30.73
CA GLU A 156 -26.11 22.75 29.93
C GLU A 156 -25.73 21.54 30.77
N LYS A 157 -26.37 20.40 30.53
CA LYS A 157 -26.05 19.14 31.24
C LYS A 157 -24.75 18.47 30.78
N SER A 158 -24.25 18.84 29.60
CA SER A 158 -22.92 18.43 29.14
C SER A 158 -22.42 19.33 28.03
N TYR A 159 -21.15 19.73 28.08
CA TYR A 159 -20.50 20.47 27.00
C TYR A 159 -19.70 19.53 26.09
N LYS A 160 -19.59 19.86 24.80
CA LYS A 160 -18.83 19.08 23.81
C LYS A 160 -18.02 20.00 22.90
N ALA A 161 -16.79 19.61 22.60
CA ALA A 161 -15.96 20.26 21.61
C ALA A 161 -15.09 19.25 20.84
N THR A 162 -14.41 19.73 19.81
CA THR A 162 -13.44 18.93 19.04
C THR A 162 -12.24 19.80 18.70
N VAL A 163 -11.04 19.27 18.91
CA VAL A 163 -9.76 19.96 18.74
C VAL A 163 -8.82 19.14 17.89
N THR A 164 -7.95 19.79 17.12
CA THR A 164 -6.83 19.13 16.44
C THR A 164 -5.71 18.91 17.46
N GLU A 165 -5.03 17.77 17.38
CA GLU A 165 -3.80 17.51 18.14
C GLU A 165 -2.67 18.50 17.79
N GLY A 166 -1.57 18.48 18.54
CA GLY A 166 -0.37 19.30 18.28
C GLY A 166 -0.54 20.82 18.47
N LYS A 167 -1.78 21.30 18.57
CA LYS A 167 -2.17 22.70 18.71
C LYS A 167 -2.51 23.05 20.16
N GLN A 168 -2.13 24.26 20.57
CA GLN A 168 -2.57 24.86 21.82
C GLN A 168 -3.69 25.87 21.54
N TYR A 169 -4.76 25.80 22.33
CA TYR A 169 -5.96 26.61 22.21
C TYR A 169 -6.14 27.44 23.48
N ASP A 170 -6.08 28.76 23.39
CA ASP A 170 -6.40 29.66 24.52
C ASP A 170 -7.87 29.58 24.94
N SER A 171 -8.75 29.07 24.06
CA SER A 171 -10.15 28.80 24.33
C SER A 171 -10.64 27.65 23.43
N ILE A 172 -11.17 26.59 24.05
CA ILE A 172 -11.77 25.42 23.39
C ILE A 172 -13.30 25.53 23.44
N LEU A 173 -13.84 25.88 24.61
CA LEU A 173 -15.25 26.14 24.88
C LEU A 173 -15.40 26.95 26.17
N ARG A 174 -16.60 27.49 26.42
CA ARG A 174 -16.98 28.10 27.71
C ARG A 174 -18.05 27.26 28.41
N VAL A 175 -17.83 26.92 29.68
CA VAL A 175 -18.87 26.45 30.59
C VAL A 175 -19.55 27.64 31.27
N GLU A 176 -20.84 27.55 31.55
CA GLU A 176 -21.60 28.64 32.18
C GLU A 176 -22.52 28.10 33.27
N ALA A 177 -22.31 28.56 34.50
CA ALA A 177 -23.23 28.39 35.62
C ALA A 177 -24.01 29.69 35.91
N VAL A 178 -25.14 29.52 36.59
CA VAL A 178 -25.95 30.61 37.17
C VAL A 178 -26.34 30.22 38.59
N ASP A 179 -26.52 31.23 39.44
CA ASP A 179 -27.08 31.07 40.78
C ASP A 179 -28.37 31.92 40.88
N ALA A 180 -29.21 31.64 41.88
CA ALA A 180 -30.54 32.21 42.07
C ALA A 180 -30.68 33.10 43.32
N ASP A 181 -29.70 33.12 44.25
CA ASP A 181 -29.68 34.02 45.41
C ASP A 181 -29.86 35.51 44.99
N CYS A 182 -30.45 36.36 45.83
CA CYS A 182 -30.84 37.73 45.45
C CYS A 182 -29.68 38.72 45.32
N SER A 183 -28.56 38.53 46.04
CA SER A 183 -27.50 39.53 46.17
C SER A 183 -26.33 39.30 45.21
N PRO A 184 -25.64 40.37 44.77
CA PRO A 184 -24.39 40.25 44.02
C PRO A 184 -23.24 39.52 44.75
N GLN A 185 -23.38 39.20 46.04
CA GLN A 185 -22.36 38.48 46.80
C GLN A 185 -22.49 36.95 46.64
N PHE A 186 -23.70 36.46 46.36
CA PHE A 186 -23.96 35.02 46.23
C PHE A 186 -24.47 34.64 44.82
N SER A 187 -25.27 35.49 44.15
CA SER A 187 -25.69 35.28 42.74
C SER A 187 -24.55 35.18 41.70
N GLN A 188 -23.33 35.61 42.05
CA GLN A 188 -22.20 35.70 41.13
C GLN A 188 -21.28 34.49 41.25
N ILE A 189 -21.01 33.84 40.11
CA ILE A 189 -20.00 32.80 39.98
C ILE A 189 -18.61 33.46 40.04
N CYS A 190 -17.80 33.09 41.03
CA CYS A 190 -16.46 33.65 41.24
C CYS A 190 -15.34 32.81 40.63
N SER A 191 -15.55 31.50 40.47
CA SER A 191 -14.54 30.58 39.94
C SER A 191 -15.14 29.28 39.41
N TYR A 192 -14.53 28.72 38.38
CA TYR A 192 -14.73 27.34 37.94
C TYR A 192 -13.49 26.51 38.28
N GLU A 193 -13.66 25.20 38.43
CA GLU A 193 -12.59 24.26 38.76
C GLU A 193 -12.81 22.94 38.01
N ILE A 194 -11.74 22.38 37.44
CA ILE A 194 -11.76 21.03 36.84
C ILE A 194 -11.49 20.04 37.98
N VAL A 195 -12.47 19.18 38.24
CA VAL A 195 -12.48 18.20 39.35
C VAL A 195 -11.73 16.92 38.96
N THR A 196 -11.63 16.62 37.66
CA THR A 196 -10.83 15.50 37.17
C THR A 196 -9.33 15.78 37.38
N PRO A 197 -8.58 14.95 38.13
CA PRO A 197 -7.14 15.12 38.30
C PRO A 197 -6.37 14.74 37.02
N ASP A 198 -5.11 15.17 36.94
CA ASP A 198 -4.10 14.71 35.97
C ASP A 198 -4.48 14.86 34.48
N VAL A 199 -5.34 15.84 34.18
CA VAL A 199 -5.77 16.18 32.80
C VAL A 199 -4.99 17.38 32.23
N PRO A 200 -4.65 17.40 30.93
CA PRO A 200 -3.88 18.47 30.29
C PRO A 200 -4.72 19.72 29.97
N PHE A 201 -5.58 20.15 30.89
CA PHE A 201 -6.53 21.25 30.72
C PHE A 201 -6.60 22.16 31.94
N ALA A 202 -6.91 23.43 31.70
CA ALA A 202 -7.24 24.40 32.73
C ALA A 202 -8.53 25.14 32.36
N VAL A 203 -9.32 25.53 33.37
CA VAL A 203 -10.46 26.44 33.22
C VAL A 203 -10.11 27.79 33.84
N ASP A 204 -10.60 28.88 33.27
CA ASP A 204 -10.47 30.22 33.87
C ASP A 204 -11.72 30.64 34.66
N LYS A 205 -11.60 31.78 35.35
CA LYS A 205 -12.69 32.37 36.16
C LYS A 205 -13.94 32.73 35.36
N ASP A 206 -13.81 32.94 34.05
CA ASP A 206 -14.89 33.32 33.14
C ASP A 206 -15.49 32.09 32.43
N GLY A 207 -15.02 30.88 32.77
CA GLY A 207 -15.53 29.58 32.33
C GLY A 207 -14.86 29.02 31.08
N TYR A 208 -13.84 29.66 30.52
CA TYR A 208 -13.17 29.15 29.32
C TYR A 208 -12.22 28.01 29.66
N ILE A 209 -12.35 26.88 28.95
CA ILE A 209 -11.45 25.74 29.05
C ILE A 209 -10.40 25.82 27.94
N LYS A 210 -9.14 25.57 28.29
CA LYS A 210 -7.96 25.57 27.42
C LYS A 210 -7.04 24.39 27.72
N ASN A 211 -6.22 23.95 26.76
CA ASN A 211 -5.21 22.92 27.00
C ASN A 211 -3.88 23.51 27.50
N THR A 212 -3.29 22.89 28.52
CA THR A 212 -2.02 23.31 29.12
C THR A 212 -0.82 22.88 28.30
N GLU A 213 -0.94 21.75 27.61
CA GLU A 213 0.08 21.17 26.72
C GLU A 213 -0.51 20.74 25.37
N LYS A 214 0.35 20.36 24.41
CA LYS A 214 -0.06 19.88 23.09
C LYS A 214 -0.64 18.47 23.19
N LEU A 215 -1.94 18.36 22.91
CA LEU A 215 -2.65 17.08 22.87
C LEU A 215 -2.10 16.18 21.75
N ASN A 216 -2.23 14.87 21.90
CA ASN A 216 -1.76 13.84 20.95
C ASN A 216 -2.85 12.77 20.79
N TYR A 217 -3.32 12.55 19.57
CA TYR A 217 -4.42 11.64 19.25
C TYR A 217 -4.06 10.18 19.54
N GLY A 218 -2.82 9.77 19.20
CA GLY A 218 -2.31 8.42 19.45
C GLY A 218 -2.17 8.05 20.93
N LYS A 219 -2.15 9.04 21.84
CA LYS A 219 -2.21 8.82 23.31
C LYS A 219 -3.65 8.72 23.83
N GLU A 220 -4.50 9.67 23.46
CA GLU A 220 -5.89 9.74 23.93
C GLU A 220 -6.77 10.39 22.85
N HIS A 221 -7.91 9.76 22.57
CA HIS A 221 -8.84 10.17 21.52
C HIS A 221 -9.97 11.06 22.07
N GLN A 222 -10.34 10.94 23.36
CA GLN A 222 -11.37 11.76 23.99
C GLN A 222 -11.15 11.98 25.49
N TYR A 223 -10.91 13.22 25.88
CA TYR A 223 -10.93 13.63 27.28
C TYR A 223 -12.36 13.85 27.79
N LYS A 224 -12.62 13.41 29.02
CA LYS A 224 -13.87 13.55 29.76
C LYS A 224 -13.59 14.29 31.06
N LEU A 225 -13.82 15.60 31.05
CA LEU A 225 -13.54 16.47 32.20
C LEU A 225 -14.83 16.68 33.01
N THR A 226 -14.71 16.62 34.33
CA THR A 226 -15.76 16.97 35.28
C THR A 226 -15.46 18.38 35.80
N VAL A 227 -16.41 19.31 35.69
CA VAL A 227 -16.18 20.73 36.04
C VAL A 227 -17.22 21.20 37.04
N THR A 228 -16.77 21.82 38.12
CA THR A 228 -17.60 22.49 39.13
C THR A 228 -17.53 24.00 38.98
N ALA A 229 -18.55 24.69 39.48
CA ALA A 229 -18.56 26.14 39.68
C ALA A 229 -18.63 26.45 41.18
N TYR A 230 -18.17 27.63 41.57
CA TYR A 230 -18.37 28.19 42.89
C TYR A 230 -18.87 29.62 42.80
N ASP A 231 -19.84 29.96 43.64
CA ASP A 231 -20.26 31.34 43.84
C ASP A 231 -19.21 32.16 44.61
N CYS A 232 -19.45 33.47 44.74
CA CYS A 232 -18.61 34.37 45.54
C CYS A 232 -18.83 34.23 47.07
N GLY A 233 -19.81 33.44 47.52
CA GLY A 233 -19.97 32.94 48.90
C GLY A 233 -19.12 31.71 49.23
N LYS A 234 -18.54 31.06 48.21
CA LYS A 234 -17.84 29.76 48.20
C LYS A 234 -18.72 28.51 48.31
N LYS A 235 -20.02 28.58 47.99
CA LYS A 235 -20.82 27.37 47.79
C LYS A 235 -20.48 26.74 46.45
N ARG A 236 -20.50 25.41 46.44
CA ARG A 236 -20.17 24.57 45.28
C ARG A 236 -21.44 24.32 44.47
N ALA A 237 -21.29 24.17 43.16
CA ALA A 237 -22.37 23.75 42.27
C ALA A 237 -23.07 22.47 42.77
N THR A 238 -24.39 22.39 42.55
CA THR A 238 -25.23 21.26 43.01
C THR A 238 -24.86 19.96 42.31
N GLU A 239 -24.56 20.04 41.01
CA GLU A 239 -24.08 18.94 40.17
C GLU A 239 -22.89 19.43 39.34
N ASP A 240 -21.91 18.57 39.10
CA ASP A 240 -20.79 18.87 38.20
C ASP A 240 -21.18 18.63 36.74
N VAL A 241 -20.70 19.49 35.84
CA VAL A 241 -20.96 19.30 34.40
C VAL A 241 -19.89 18.44 33.74
N LEU A 242 -20.34 17.50 32.92
CA LEU A 242 -19.47 16.67 32.08
C LEU A 242 -19.12 17.40 30.78
N VAL A 243 -17.83 17.57 30.54
CA VAL A 243 -17.26 18.17 29.33
C VAL A 243 -16.53 17.10 28.52
N LYS A 244 -16.90 16.93 27.25
CA LYS A 244 -16.24 15.97 26.34
C LYS A 244 -15.45 16.69 25.26
N ILE A 245 -14.14 16.48 25.24
CA ILE A 245 -13.23 17.06 24.24
C ILE A 245 -12.69 15.90 23.41
N SER A 246 -13.23 15.71 22.21
CA SER A 246 -12.69 14.76 21.24
C SER A 246 -11.48 15.37 20.53
N ILE A 247 -10.43 14.58 20.33
CA ILE A 247 -9.26 14.98 19.55
C ILE A 247 -9.43 14.45 18.12
N LYS A 248 -8.95 15.21 17.14
CA LYS A 248 -8.68 14.76 15.77
C LYS A 248 -7.17 14.73 15.53
N PRO A 249 -6.67 13.77 14.74
CA PRO A 249 -5.29 13.82 14.27
C PRO A 249 -5.04 15.07 13.42
N THR A 250 -3.78 15.46 13.29
CA THR A 250 -3.37 16.48 12.33
C THR A 250 -3.48 15.90 10.93
N CYS A 251 -4.15 16.58 10.01
CA CYS A 251 -4.13 16.15 8.62
C CYS A 251 -2.71 16.33 8.05
N THR A 252 -2.13 15.24 7.58
CA THR A 252 -0.83 15.20 6.92
C THR A 252 -1.03 14.86 5.45
N PRO A 253 -0.70 15.76 4.50
CA PRO A 253 -0.88 15.49 3.09
C PRO A 253 -0.04 14.28 2.65
N GLY A 254 -0.65 13.40 1.87
CA GLY A 254 -0.07 12.09 1.59
C GLY A 254 -1.05 11.16 0.87
N TRP A 255 -0.51 10.14 0.22
CA TRP A 255 -1.33 9.00 -0.19
C TRP A 255 -1.86 8.28 1.05
N GLN A 256 -3.08 7.76 0.95
CA GLN A 256 -3.73 6.89 1.94
C GLN A 256 -4.40 5.71 1.24
N GLY A 257 -4.69 4.63 1.98
CA GLY A 257 -5.41 3.46 1.43
C GLY A 257 -4.59 2.55 0.50
N TRP A 258 -3.25 2.63 0.53
CA TRP A 258 -2.37 1.69 -0.20
C TRP A 258 -1.98 0.50 0.70
N ASN A 259 -1.75 -0.66 0.08
CA ASN A 259 -1.08 -1.78 0.74
C ASN A 259 0.43 -1.72 0.44
N ASN A 260 1.27 -2.00 1.43
CA ASN A 260 2.72 -2.08 1.24
C ASN A 260 3.20 -3.45 0.73
N ARG A 261 2.39 -4.50 0.90
CA ARG A 261 2.59 -5.85 0.34
C ARG A 261 1.40 -6.21 -0.54
N ILE A 262 1.68 -6.55 -1.79
CA ILE A 262 0.75 -7.15 -2.74
C ILE A 262 1.29 -8.53 -3.09
N GLU A 263 0.45 -9.54 -3.20
CA GLU A 263 0.87 -10.90 -3.56
C GLU A 263 0.30 -11.25 -4.93
N TYR A 264 1.18 -11.70 -5.83
CA TYR A 264 0.84 -12.02 -7.21
C TYR A 264 0.99 -13.51 -7.46
N GLU A 265 -0.15 -14.19 -7.61
CA GLU A 265 -0.22 -15.58 -8.05
C GLU A 265 -0.07 -15.65 -9.58
N PRO A 266 0.89 -16.44 -10.11
CA PRO A 266 1.09 -16.61 -11.54
C PRO A 266 -0.15 -17.08 -12.30
N GLY A 267 -0.37 -16.51 -13.49
CA GLY A 267 -1.50 -16.87 -14.35
C GLY A 267 -2.82 -16.14 -14.05
N THR A 268 -2.93 -15.40 -12.92
CA THR A 268 -4.11 -14.58 -12.60
C THR A 268 -4.34 -13.37 -13.52
N GLY A 269 -3.32 -12.97 -14.30
CA GLY A 269 -3.42 -11.89 -15.27
C GLY A 269 -3.02 -10.53 -14.71
N ALA A 270 -3.91 -9.55 -14.77
CA ALA A 270 -3.66 -8.18 -14.29
C ALA A 270 -4.25 -7.99 -12.87
N LEU A 271 -3.37 -7.74 -11.90
CA LEU A 271 -3.74 -7.57 -10.48
C LEU A 271 -3.73 -6.10 -10.09
N ALA A 272 -4.86 -5.57 -9.61
CA ALA A 272 -4.95 -4.19 -9.13
C ALA A 272 -4.07 -3.96 -7.90
N VAL A 273 -3.10 -3.05 -8.00
CA VAL A 273 -2.06 -2.83 -6.98
C VAL A 273 -2.57 -1.96 -5.83
N PHE A 274 -3.39 -0.96 -6.16
CA PHE A 274 -3.75 0.12 -5.24
C PHE A 274 -5.26 0.40 -5.17
N PRO A 275 -6.14 -0.60 -5.01
CA PRO A 275 -7.59 -0.48 -5.24
C PRO A 275 -8.34 0.52 -4.32
N ASN A 276 -7.77 0.89 -3.18
CA ASN A 276 -8.38 1.84 -2.23
C ASN A 276 -7.60 3.16 -2.10
N ILE A 277 -6.61 3.40 -2.97
CA ILE A 277 -5.68 4.52 -2.82
C ILE A 277 -6.36 5.86 -3.13
N HIS A 278 -6.01 6.89 -2.36
CA HIS A 278 -6.47 8.26 -2.56
C HIS A 278 -5.45 9.28 -2.01
N LEU A 279 -5.41 10.48 -2.60
CA LEU A 279 -4.49 11.54 -2.19
C LEU A 279 -5.16 12.52 -1.21
N GLU A 280 -4.72 12.52 0.05
CA GLU A 280 -5.13 13.51 1.04
C GLU A 280 -4.39 14.84 0.82
N THR A 281 -5.16 15.93 0.69
CA THR A 281 -4.65 17.29 0.44
C THR A 281 -4.96 18.28 1.58
N CYS A 282 -5.69 17.86 2.61
CA CYS A 282 -6.02 18.65 3.80
C CYS A 282 -6.77 19.96 3.51
N ASP A 283 -7.79 19.89 2.64
CA ASP A 283 -8.64 21.01 2.18
C ASP A 283 -7.91 22.13 1.39
N GLU A 284 -6.63 21.96 1.03
CA GLU A 284 -5.87 22.95 0.24
C GLU A 284 -6.21 22.89 -1.28
N PRO A 285 -6.36 24.05 -1.96
CA PRO A 285 -6.81 24.11 -3.36
C PRO A 285 -5.69 23.81 -4.37
N VAL A 286 -5.69 22.59 -4.89
CA VAL A 286 -4.77 22.10 -5.93
C VAL A 286 -5.17 22.59 -7.33
N ALA A 287 -4.17 22.85 -8.19
CA ALA A 287 -4.34 23.22 -9.59
C ALA A 287 -3.98 22.07 -10.56
N SER A 288 -2.93 21.30 -10.26
CA SER A 288 -2.73 19.96 -10.84
C SER A 288 -1.83 19.08 -9.97
N VAL A 289 -1.95 17.77 -10.15
CA VAL A 289 -1.09 16.76 -9.54
C VAL A 289 -0.39 15.97 -10.64
N GLN A 290 0.92 15.81 -10.50
CA GLN A 290 1.73 14.91 -11.33
C GLN A 290 2.31 13.81 -10.44
N THR A 291 1.94 12.56 -10.71
CA THR A 291 2.35 11.36 -9.97
C THR A 291 3.09 10.41 -10.88
N THR A 292 4.21 9.87 -10.42
CA THR A 292 4.95 8.80 -11.10
C THR A 292 4.98 7.56 -10.21
N VAL A 293 4.62 6.42 -10.78
CA VAL A 293 4.78 5.10 -10.18
C VAL A 293 5.89 4.35 -10.91
N GLU A 294 6.82 3.81 -10.14
CA GLU A 294 8.03 3.10 -10.59
C GLU A 294 8.02 1.68 -10.01
N LEU A 295 8.23 0.69 -10.88
CA LEU A 295 8.35 -0.74 -10.59
C LEU A 295 9.81 -1.16 -10.80
N GLU A 296 10.50 -1.48 -9.72
CA GLU A 296 11.91 -1.88 -9.74
C GLU A 296 12.03 -3.36 -10.14
N THR A 297 12.28 -3.61 -11.43
CA THR A 297 12.57 -4.95 -12.01
C THR A 297 14.07 -5.21 -12.16
N SER A 298 14.91 -4.24 -11.81
CA SER A 298 16.36 -4.18 -12.12
C SER A 298 17.23 -5.23 -11.42
N HIS A 299 16.73 -5.96 -10.43
CA HIS A 299 17.49 -6.94 -9.65
C HIS A 299 17.79 -8.24 -10.41
N ILE A 300 17.12 -8.50 -11.55
CA ILE A 300 17.28 -9.71 -12.37
C ILE A 300 18.08 -9.40 -13.64
N GLY A 301 19.33 -8.96 -13.49
CA GLY A 301 20.38 -9.03 -14.52
C GLY A 301 20.26 -8.15 -15.77
N LYS A 302 19.07 -7.99 -16.39
CA LYS A 302 18.83 -7.47 -17.75
C LYS A 302 17.55 -6.62 -17.88
N GLY A 303 17.05 -6.05 -16.80
CA GLY A 303 15.74 -5.38 -16.75
C GLY A 303 14.63 -6.37 -16.39
N CYS A 304 13.50 -6.34 -17.09
CA CYS A 304 12.31 -7.13 -16.73
C CYS A 304 12.45 -8.65 -16.97
N ASP A 305 13.23 -9.35 -16.14
CA ASP A 305 13.23 -10.82 -16.02
C ASP A 305 13.47 -11.52 -17.37
N ARG A 306 14.49 -11.16 -18.17
CA ARG A 306 14.59 -11.62 -19.58
C ARG A 306 14.93 -13.12 -19.75
N ASP A 307 14.81 -13.85 -18.66
CA ASP A 307 15.46 -15.10 -18.32
C ASP A 307 14.42 -16.21 -18.53
N THR A 308 14.31 -16.68 -19.77
CA THR A 308 13.27 -17.65 -20.16
C THR A 308 13.66 -18.46 -21.40
N TYR A 309 14.32 -17.86 -22.39
CA TYR A 309 14.79 -18.55 -23.60
C TYR A 309 16.04 -17.86 -24.12
N SER A 310 16.96 -18.62 -24.71
CA SER A 310 18.13 -18.09 -25.42
C SER A 310 17.72 -17.08 -26.51
N GLU A 311 18.51 -16.03 -26.74
CA GLU A 311 18.16 -14.94 -27.67
C GLU A 311 17.90 -15.44 -29.11
N LYS A 312 18.63 -16.47 -29.59
CA LYS A 312 18.32 -17.16 -30.86
C LYS A 312 16.88 -17.70 -30.91
N SER A 313 16.36 -18.16 -29.79
CA SER A 313 15.01 -18.71 -29.61
C SER A 313 13.96 -17.62 -29.39
N LEU A 314 14.27 -16.57 -28.62
CA LEU A 314 13.42 -15.37 -28.49
C LEU A 314 13.18 -14.72 -29.86
N HIS A 315 14.23 -14.60 -30.68
CA HIS A 315 14.11 -14.16 -32.07
C HIS A 315 13.12 -15.03 -32.86
N ARG A 316 13.18 -16.36 -32.74
CA ARG A 316 12.25 -17.28 -33.42
C ARG A 316 10.81 -17.10 -32.91
N LEU A 317 10.59 -17.03 -31.60
CA LEU A 317 9.27 -16.82 -30.99
C LEU A 317 8.65 -15.46 -31.41
N CYS A 318 9.46 -14.41 -31.53
CA CYS A 318 9.05 -13.11 -32.06
C CYS A 318 8.84 -13.09 -33.59
N GLY A 319 8.96 -14.22 -34.29
CA GLY A 319 8.73 -14.33 -35.73
C GLY A 319 9.89 -13.80 -36.59
N ALA A 320 11.10 -13.69 -36.06
CA ALA A 320 12.28 -13.43 -36.88
C ALA A 320 12.47 -14.57 -37.90
N ALA A 321 12.79 -14.21 -39.14
CA ALA A 321 13.09 -15.20 -40.16
C ALA A 321 14.47 -15.85 -39.93
N SER A 322 14.62 -17.10 -40.35
CA SER A 322 15.81 -17.94 -40.13
C SER A 322 17.12 -17.37 -40.68
N GLY A 323 18.26 -17.92 -40.24
CA GLY A 323 19.60 -17.49 -40.64
C GLY A 323 20.21 -16.38 -39.78
N THR A 324 19.70 -16.15 -38.57
CA THR A 324 20.40 -15.38 -37.54
C THR A 324 21.56 -16.21 -37.00
N ALA A 325 22.78 -15.66 -37.00
CA ALA A 325 23.92 -16.28 -36.35
C ALA A 325 24.20 -15.60 -35.00
N GLU A 326 24.54 -16.42 -34.01
CA GLU A 326 24.90 -16.00 -32.65
C GLU A 326 26.42 -15.98 -32.53
N LEU A 327 26.99 -14.84 -32.13
CA LEU A 327 28.44 -14.65 -32.05
C LEU A 327 28.99 -14.98 -30.66
N LEU A 328 28.12 -14.88 -29.63
CA LEU A 328 28.39 -15.23 -28.24
C LEU A 328 27.47 -16.37 -27.74
N PRO A 329 27.50 -17.57 -28.34
CA PRO A 329 26.69 -18.71 -27.89
C PRO A 329 27.25 -19.33 -26.59
N SER A 330 26.42 -20.09 -25.90
CA SER A 330 26.88 -20.90 -24.76
C SER A 330 27.93 -21.94 -25.19
N PRO A 331 28.98 -22.20 -24.38
CA PRO A 331 29.97 -23.24 -24.66
C PRO A 331 29.36 -24.63 -24.84
N SER A 332 29.63 -25.26 -25.98
CA SER A 332 29.23 -26.65 -26.26
C SER A 332 30.30 -27.40 -27.07
N SER A 333 30.07 -28.69 -27.33
CA SER A 333 30.88 -29.51 -28.24
C SER A 333 30.95 -28.96 -29.68
N ALA A 334 29.94 -28.19 -30.11
CA ALA A 334 29.90 -27.52 -31.42
C ALA A 334 30.32 -26.03 -31.36
N THR A 335 30.24 -25.39 -30.18
CA THR A 335 30.44 -23.94 -29.98
C THR A 335 31.45 -23.67 -28.87
N ASN A 336 32.75 -23.84 -29.13
CA ASN A 336 33.79 -23.75 -28.09
C ASN A 336 34.52 -22.39 -27.99
N TRP A 337 34.30 -21.46 -28.92
CA TRP A 337 35.08 -20.22 -29.01
C TRP A 337 34.76 -19.18 -27.91
N THR A 338 33.65 -19.34 -27.19
CA THR A 338 33.24 -18.52 -26.03
C THR A 338 33.76 -19.06 -24.69
N ALA A 339 34.27 -20.30 -24.64
CA ALA A 339 34.64 -20.99 -23.39
C ALA A 339 35.80 -20.35 -22.59
N GLY A 340 36.47 -19.34 -23.15
CA GLY A 340 37.52 -18.56 -22.49
C GLY A 340 37.08 -17.18 -21.98
N LEU A 341 35.81 -16.81 -22.13
CA LEU A 341 35.26 -15.57 -21.55
C LEU A 341 34.72 -15.81 -20.13
N PRO A 342 34.85 -14.83 -19.23
CA PRO A 342 34.10 -14.84 -17.97
C PRO A 342 32.60 -14.66 -18.27
N THR A 343 31.80 -15.44 -17.54
CA THR A 343 30.35 -15.33 -17.47
C THR A 343 29.96 -15.05 -16.02
N ASP A 344 28.76 -14.51 -15.80
CA ASP A 344 28.19 -14.50 -14.46
C ASP A 344 27.73 -15.91 -14.04
N ASN A 345 27.62 -16.14 -12.73
CA ASN A 345 27.19 -17.43 -12.18
C ASN A 345 25.66 -17.63 -12.30
N GLY A 346 25.02 -17.05 -13.31
CA GLY A 346 23.59 -17.12 -13.57
C GLY A 346 23.22 -18.49 -14.14
N HIS A 347 22.79 -19.40 -13.28
CA HIS A 347 22.17 -20.68 -13.71
C HIS A 347 20.84 -20.45 -14.43
N ASP A 348 20.18 -19.32 -14.16
CA ASP A 348 18.83 -18.98 -14.61
C ASP A 348 18.81 -18.34 -16.01
N SER A 349 19.29 -19.08 -17.01
CA SER A 349 18.80 -19.02 -18.40
C SER A 349 19.21 -17.86 -19.35
N ASP A 350 20.33 -17.17 -19.16
CA ASP A 350 21.04 -16.53 -20.30
C ASP A 350 22.49 -16.12 -19.98
N GLN A 351 23.48 -16.45 -20.82
CA GLN A 351 24.89 -16.12 -20.53
C GLN A 351 25.22 -14.64 -20.77
N VAL A 352 25.56 -13.91 -19.70
CA VAL A 352 26.16 -12.57 -19.77
C VAL A 352 27.67 -12.71 -19.83
N PHE A 353 28.29 -12.16 -20.88
CA PHE A 353 29.74 -12.17 -21.03
C PHE A 353 30.35 -10.85 -20.53
N GLU A 354 31.28 -10.92 -19.58
CA GLU A 354 32.04 -9.77 -19.11
C GLU A 354 33.28 -9.52 -19.99
N PHE A 355 33.53 -8.25 -20.29
CA PHE A 355 34.73 -7.78 -20.98
C PHE A 355 35.40 -6.72 -20.11
N ASN A 356 36.55 -7.06 -19.51
CA ASN A 356 37.30 -6.17 -18.62
C ASN A 356 38.24 -5.17 -19.33
N GLY A 357 38.15 -5.06 -20.67
CA GLY A 357 39.08 -4.27 -21.48
C GLY A 357 40.38 -4.99 -21.85
N THR A 358 40.48 -6.31 -21.68
CA THR A 358 41.57 -7.16 -22.20
C THR A 358 41.09 -8.43 -22.92
N GLN A 359 39.83 -8.82 -22.73
CA GLN A 359 39.23 -10.00 -23.38
C GLN A 359 38.66 -9.69 -24.76
N ALA A 360 38.73 -10.66 -25.66
CA ALA A 360 38.16 -10.61 -27.00
C ALA A 360 37.97 -12.03 -27.56
N VAL A 361 37.00 -12.21 -28.45
CA VAL A 361 36.67 -13.50 -29.06
C VAL A 361 36.82 -13.46 -30.57
N ARG A 362 37.49 -14.49 -31.11
CA ARG A 362 37.69 -14.72 -32.55
C ARG A 362 36.54 -15.56 -33.06
N ILE A 363 35.75 -15.07 -34.02
CA ILE A 363 34.66 -15.87 -34.61
C ILE A 363 35.27 -16.80 -35.69
N PRO A 364 34.94 -18.11 -35.71
CA PRO A 364 35.45 -19.02 -36.73
C PRO A 364 34.99 -18.69 -38.15
N ASP A 365 35.88 -18.93 -39.11
CA ASP A 365 35.59 -18.78 -40.55
C ASP A 365 34.41 -19.70 -40.95
N GLY A 366 33.36 -19.10 -41.52
CA GLY A 366 32.16 -19.83 -42.00
C GLY A 366 30.90 -19.69 -41.13
N ILE A 367 30.99 -19.20 -39.89
CA ILE A 367 29.80 -18.94 -39.04
C ILE A 367 28.94 -17.80 -39.61
N VAL A 368 29.58 -16.73 -40.13
CA VAL A 368 28.91 -15.66 -40.87
C VAL A 368 29.77 -15.20 -42.04
N SER A 369 29.13 -14.93 -43.18
CA SER A 369 29.67 -14.08 -44.25
C SER A 369 28.69 -12.94 -44.52
N VAL A 370 29.09 -11.69 -44.25
CA VAL A 370 28.27 -10.50 -44.54
C VAL A 370 28.70 -9.92 -45.88
N ASN A 371 27.81 -9.91 -46.87
CA ASN A 371 28.00 -9.16 -48.10
C ASN A 371 27.61 -7.68 -47.86
N PRO A 372 28.53 -6.70 -47.98
CA PRO A 372 28.22 -5.28 -47.76
C PRO A 372 27.35 -4.63 -48.86
N GLN A 373 26.92 -5.40 -49.87
CA GLN A 373 25.90 -5.00 -50.85
C GLN A 373 24.49 -5.53 -50.51
N GLU A 374 24.37 -6.43 -49.54
CA GLU A 374 23.09 -6.96 -49.06
C GLU A 374 22.71 -6.32 -47.73
N PRO A 375 21.40 -6.13 -47.44
CA PRO A 375 20.97 -5.58 -46.16
C PRO A 375 21.28 -6.55 -45.02
N PHE A 376 21.74 -6.04 -43.88
CA PHE A 376 22.08 -6.87 -42.72
C PHE A 376 21.69 -6.22 -41.39
N MET A 377 21.68 -7.03 -40.34
CA MET A 377 21.27 -6.65 -39.00
C MET A 377 22.34 -7.04 -37.98
N ILE A 378 22.66 -6.14 -37.06
CA ILE A 378 23.36 -6.45 -35.80
C ILE A 378 22.35 -6.22 -34.66
N SER A 379 22.23 -7.14 -33.72
CA SER A 379 21.49 -6.95 -32.46
C SER A 379 22.38 -7.35 -31.28
N VAL A 380 22.31 -6.60 -30.19
CA VAL A 380 23.08 -6.87 -28.96
C VAL A 380 22.44 -6.20 -27.75
N TRP A 381 22.46 -6.88 -26.61
CA TRP A 381 22.30 -6.26 -25.30
C TRP A 381 23.65 -5.82 -24.78
N MET A 382 23.77 -4.56 -24.39
CA MET A 382 25.02 -4.00 -23.86
C MET A 382 24.74 -3.23 -22.57
N ARG A 383 25.61 -3.47 -21.58
CA ARG A 383 25.83 -2.58 -20.44
C ARG A 383 27.27 -2.09 -20.52
N HIS A 384 27.46 -0.81 -20.82
CA HIS A 384 28.79 -0.22 -20.95
C HIS A 384 29.39 0.10 -19.58
N GLY A 385 30.69 -0.15 -19.41
CA GLY A 385 31.42 0.08 -18.16
C GLY A 385 31.77 1.55 -17.89
N PRO A 386 32.44 1.83 -16.75
CA PRO A 386 32.74 3.19 -16.31
C PRO A 386 33.61 3.97 -17.30
N PHE A 387 33.19 5.22 -17.54
CA PHE A 387 33.53 6.05 -18.70
C PHE A 387 35.00 6.05 -19.18
N GLY A 388 35.25 5.38 -20.32
CA GLY A 388 36.51 5.46 -21.07
C GLY A 388 36.62 6.69 -21.99
N ARG A 389 37.84 7.24 -22.11
CA ARG A 389 38.21 8.22 -23.17
C ARG A 389 38.88 7.57 -24.40
N LYS A 390 38.97 6.24 -24.45
CA LYS A 390 39.55 5.50 -25.56
C LYS A 390 38.43 5.05 -26.53
N LYS A 391 38.82 4.45 -27.66
CA LYS A 391 37.87 3.78 -28.57
C LYS A 391 37.74 2.32 -28.14
N GLU A 392 36.52 1.85 -27.98
CA GLU A 392 36.17 0.56 -27.38
C GLU A 392 35.20 -0.19 -28.29
N THR A 393 35.58 -1.39 -28.76
CA THR A 393 34.97 -2.02 -29.95
C THR A 393 34.14 -3.25 -29.59
N ILE A 394 32.85 -3.18 -29.85
CA ILE A 394 31.88 -4.26 -29.61
C ILE A 394 32.07 -5.36 -30.68
N LEU A 395 32.15 -4.96 -31.95
CA LEU A 395 32.30 -5.85 -33.10
C LEU A 395 33.23 -5.22 -34.15
N CYS A 396 34.15 -6.00 -34.72
CA CYS A 396 35.01 -5.55 -35.81
C CYS A 396 35.30 -6.67 -36.82
N SER A 397 35.14 -6.35 -38.10
CA SER A 397 35.62 -7.14 -39.23
C SER A 397 36.76 -6.37 -39.91
N SER A 398 37.99 -6.87 -39.81
CA SER A 398 39.18 -6.28 -40.46
C SER A 398 39.99 -7.33 -41.22
N ASP A 399 40.87 -6.88 -42.12
CA ASP A 399 41.77 -7.80 -42.84
C ASP A 399 42.66 -8.60 -41.88
N LYS A 400 42.85 -9.88 -42.18
CA LYS A 400 43.63 -10.86 -41.38
C LYS A 400 45.12 -10.52 -41.30
N THR A 401 45.68 -9.82 -42.30
CA THR A 401 47.11 -9.48 -42.41
C THR A 401 47.38 -8.10 -43.04
N ASP A 402 48.56 -7.53 -42.74
CA ASP A 402 49.34 -6.49 -43.45
C ASP A 402 48.69 -5.10 -43.66
N MET A 403 47.36 -4.97 -43.63
CA MET A 403 46.66 -3.71 -43.97
C MET A 403 45.72 -3.19 -42.88
N ASN A 404 45.27 -4.03 -41.95
CA ASN A 404 44.38 -3.66 -40.83
C ASN A 404 43.12 -2.86 -41.24
N ARG A 405 42.62 -3.02 -42.47
CA ARG A 405 41.49 -2.20 -42.95
C ARG A 405 40.20 -2.79 -42.40
N HIS A 406 39.53 -2.03 -41.53
CA HIS A 406 38.20 -2.39 -41.07
C HIS A 406 37.22 -2.30 -42.26
N ARG A 407 36.51 -3.39 -42.57
CA ARG A 407 35.38 -3.40 -43.52
C ARG A 407 34.11 -2.93 -42.84
N TYR A 408 33.83 -3.41 -41.64
CA TYR A 408 32.85 -2.81 -40.73
C TYR A 408 33.31 -2.90 -39.28
N SER A 409 32.87 -1.96 -38.45
CA SER A 409 33.16 -1.93 -37.01
C SER A 409 32.08 -1.16 -36.26
N PHE A 410 31.61 -1.73 -35.16
CA PHE A 410 30.62 -1.15 -34.25
C PHE A 410 31.29 -0.90 -32.90
N TYR A 411 31.30 0.36 -32.46
CA TYR A 411 32.15 0.79 -31.35
C TYR A 411 31.62 2.00 -30.57
N VAL A 412 32.09 2.12 -29.34
CA VAL A 412 31.84 3.23 -28.41
C VAL A 412 33.06 4.16 -28.36
N HIS A 413 32.81 5.46 -28.17
CA HIS A 413 33.86 6.46 -27.94
C HIS A 413 33.32 7.60 -27.07
N GLY A 414 33.39 7.45 -25.74
CA GLY A 414 32.62 8.23 -24.78
C GLY A 414 31.11 8.01 -24.98
N CYS A 415 30.27 9.01 -24.71
CA CYS A 415 28.81 8.93 -24.89
C CYS A 415 28.40 9.08 -26.38
N ARG A 416 29.04 8.30 -27.25
CA ARG A 416 28.74 8.16 -28.66
C ARG A 416 28.89 6.71 -29.06
N LEU A 417 27.93 6.27 -29.85
CA LEU A 417 27.93 4.98 -30.54
C LEU A 417 28.21 5.27 -32.02
N ILE A 418 29.13 4.52 -32.61
CA ILE A 418 29.56 4.73 -34.00
C ILE A 418 29.55 3.39 -34.75
N PHE A 419 29.00 3.42 -35.96
CA PHE A 419 29.08 2.32 -36.90
C PHE A 419 29.88 2.76 -38.13
N LEU A 420 30.97 2.05 -38.40
CA LEU A 420 31.78 2.15 -39.60
C LEU A 420 31.38 1.03 -40.56
N LEU A 421 31.11 1.36 -41.82
CA LEU A 421 30.90 0.45 -42.94
C LEU A 421 31.63 0.98 -44.17
N ARG A 422 32.77 0.39 -44.51
CA ARG A 422 33.49 0.69 -45.75
C ARG A 422 33.00 -0.19 -46.89
N GLN A 423 32.76 0.46 -48.02
CA GLN A 423 32.27 -0.17 -49.23
C GLN A 423 33.39 -0.90 -49.98
N ASP A 424 33.07 -2.07 -50.53
CA ASP A 424 33.94 -2.82 -51.43
C ASP A 424 34.25 -2.03 -52.73
N PRO A 425 35.35 -2.36 -53.44
CA PRO A 425 35.84 -1.60 -54.59
C PRO A 425 34.83 -1.46 -55.74
N SER A 426 34.30 -0.25 -55.93
CA SER A 426 33.57 0.16 -57.14
C SER A 426 34.48 0.87 -58.14
N GLU A 427 34.20 0.74 -59.45
CA GLU A 427 34.94 1.45 -60.50
C GLU A 427 34.89 2.98 -60.35
N GLU A 428 33.78 3.49 -59.80
CA GLU A 428 33.66 4.91 -59.45
C GLU A 428 34.33 5.22 -58.10
N LYS A 429 35.39 6.04 -58.13
CA LYS A 429 36.02 6.65 -56.95
C LYS A 429 35.25 7.87 -56.45
N LYS A 430 33.98 7.68 -56.08
CA LYS A 430 33.18 8.69 -55.37
C LYS A 430 33.28 8.45 -53.87
N TYR A 431 33.22 9.52 -53.08
CA TYR A 431 32.94 9.43 -51.65
C TYR A 431 31.58 8.75 -51.45
N LYS A 432 31.46 7.96 -50.38
CA LYS A 432 30.24 7.27 -49.97
C LYS A 432 30.10 7.37 -48.45
N PRO A 433 28.87 7.44 -47.90
CA PRO A 433 28.62 7.27 -46.46
C PRO A 433 29.40 6.07 -45.90
N ALA A 434 30.13 6.29 -44.81
CA ALA A 434 31.05 5.30 -44.26
C ALA A 434 31.03 5.23 -42.73
N GLU A 435 30.93 6.36 -42.01
CA GLU A 435 30.70 6.36 -40.56
C GLU A 435 29.38 7.02 -40.20
N PHE A 436 28.61 6.34 -39.35
CA PHE A 436 27.32 6.80 -38.83
C PHE A 436 27.47 7.00 -37.32
N HIS A 437 27.21 8.21 -36.83
CA HIS A 437 27.45 8.59 -35.43
C HIS A 437 26.13 8.92 -34.72
N TRP A 438 25.92 8.32 -33.55
CA TRP A 438 24.84 8.62 -32.62
C TRP A 438 25.40 9.17 -31.30
N LYS A 439 24.68 10.11 -30.67
CA LYS A 439 24.97 10.59 -29.32
C LYS A 439 23.79 10.18 -28.44
N LEU A 440 24.06 9.32 -27.46
CA LEU A 440 23.06 8.64 -26.64
C LEU A 440 23.45 8.76 -25.17
N ASN A 441 22.47 8.82 -24.27
CA ASN A 441 22.73 8.82 -22.83
C ASN A 441 22.91 7.38 -22.32
N GLN A 442 22.16 6.44 -22.92
CA GLN A 442 22.16 4.98 -22.76
C GLN A 442 23.54 4.30 -22.89
N VAL A 443 24.55 5.03 -23.35
CA VAL A 443 25.94 4.55 -23.52
C VAL A 443 26.81 5.00 -22.33
N CYS A 444 26.24 5.69 -21.33
CA CYS A 444 26.96 6.41 -20.27
C CYS A 444 26.23 6.47 -18.92
N ASP A 445 25.10 5.78 -18.77
CA ASP A 445 24.32 5.62 -17.52
C ASP A 445 24.58 4.27 -16.81
N GLU A 446 25.45 3.44 -17.38
CA GLU A 446 25.87 2.13 -16.82
C GLU A 446 24.70 1.13 -16.63
N GLN A 447 23.63 1.31 -17.40
CA GLN A 447 22.44 0.43 -17.45
C GLN A 447 22.45 -0.49 -18.68
N TRP A 448 21.50 -1.42 -18.75
CA TRP A 448 21.33 -2.35 -19.88
C TRP A 448 20.38 -1.79 -20.93
N HIS A 449 20.83 -1.78 -22.18
CA HIS A 449 20.04 -1.30 -23.31
C HIS A 449 20.13 -2.27 -24.51
N HIS A 450 19.07 -2.32 -25.30
CA HIS A 450 19.00 -3.14 -26.52
C HIS A 450 19.35 -2.29 -27.75
N TYR A 451 20.40 -2.68 -28.47
CA TYR A 451 20.84 -1.99 -29.69
C TYR A 451 20.61 -2.89 -30.90
N VAL A 452 19.80 -2.42 -31.85
CA VAL A 452 19.58 -3.10 -33.14
C VAL A 452 19.93 -2.15 -34.28
N LEU A 453 20.90 -2.50 -35.11
CA LEU A 453 21.25 -1.76 -36.32
C LEU A 453 20.66 -2.48 -37.53
N ASN A 454 19.68 -1.85 -38.19
CA ASN A 454 19.26 -2.23 -39.54
C ASN A 454 20.13 -1.46 -40.54
N VAL A 455 20.95 -2.19 -41.32
CA VAL A 455 21.89 -1.65 -42.30
C VAL A 455 21.32 -1.88 -43.70
N GLU A 456 20.83 -0.83 -44.35
CA GLU A 456 20.32 -0.84 -45.74
C GLU A 456 21.00 0.29 -46.52
N PHE A 457 22.22 0.02 -46.99
CA PHE A 457 23.11 1.02 -47.58
C PHE A 457 22.42 1.83 -48.72
N PRO A 458 22.45 3.18 -48.69
CA PRO A 458 23.30 4.06 -47.90
C PRO A 458 22.79 4.44 -46.49
N SER A 459 21.62 3.95 -46.09
CA SER A 459 20.99 4.22 -44.79
C SER A 459 21.41 3.22 -43.71
N VAL A 460 21.47 3.69 -42.46
CA VAL A 460 21.61 2.84 -41.26
C VAL A 460 20.68 3.40 -40.20
N THR A 461 19.69 2.60 -39.80
CA THR A 461 18.77 2.95 -38.71
C THR A 461 19.17 2.17 -37.47
N LEU A 462 19.53 2.90 -36.42
CA LEU A 462 19.71 2.34 -35.09
C LEU A 462 18.36 2.33 -34.37
N TYR A 463 18.04 1.24 -33.70
CA TYR A 463 17.02 1.19 -32.67
C TYR A 463 17.74 1.04 -31.32
N VAL A 464 17.30 1.83 -30.35
CA VAL A 464 17.66 1.71 -28.94
C VAL A 464 16.35 1.51 -28.20
N ASP A 465 16.20 0.40 -27.48
CA ASP A 465 15.01 0.13 -26.66
C ASP A 465 13.67 0.25 -27.44
N GLY A 466 13.65 -0.28 -28.67
CA GLY A 466 12.51 -0.20 -29.61
C GLY A 466 12.31 1.17 -30.30
N VAL A 467 12.99 2.22 -29.84
CA VAL A 467 12.92 3.59 -30.38
C VAL A 467 13.96 3.76 -31.50
N SER A 468 13.52 4.26 -32.66
CA SER A 468 14.41 4.54 -33.79
C SER A 468 15.19 5.85 -33.63
N HIS A 469 16.51 5.80 -33.75
CA HIS A 469 17.42 6.93 -33.68
C HIS A 469 18.16 7.13 -35.02
N GLU A 470 17.96 8.29 -35.64
CA GLU A 470 18.72 8.73 -36.81
C GLU A 470 20.13 9.22 -36.41
N PRO A 471 21.17 9.00 -37.24
CA PRO A 471 22.53 9.43 -36.96
C PRO A 471 22.64 10.97 -37.04
N PHE A 472 23.25 11.60 -36.02
CA PHE A 472 23.38 13.07 -35.98
C PHE A 472 24.43 13.60 -36.96
N SER A 473 25.38 12.76 -37.37
CA SER A 473 26.33 13.05 -38.43
C SER A 473 26.73 11.76 -39.14
N VAL A 474 26.82 11.86 -40.47
CA VAL A 474 27.35 10.79 -41.34
C VAL A 474 28.60 11.32 -42.04
N THR A 475 29.71 10.59 -41.93
CA THR A 475 30.99 10.93 -42.57
C THR A 475 31.17 10.05 -43.80
N GLU A 476 31.64 10.63 -44.91
CA GLU A 476 31.95 9.90 -46.14
C GLU A 476 33.43 9.51 -46.22
N ASP A 477 33.72 8.32 -46.73
CA ASP A 477 35.08 7.80 -46.99
C ASP A 477 35.17 7.25 -48.44
N TYR A 478 36.37 6.90 -48.89
CA TYR A 478 36.57 6.19 -50.15
C TYR A 478 36.25 4.69 -50.02
N PRO A 479 35.71 4.04 -51.07
CA PRO A 479 35.66 2.58 -51.16
C PRO A 479 37.05 1.94 -51.01
N LEU A 480 37.09 0.76 -50.38
CA LEU A 480 38.32 0.00 -50.16
C LEU A 480 39.00 -0.35 -51.48
N HIS A 481 40.33 -0.38 -51.47
CA HIS A 481 41.10 -0.88 -52.60
C HIS A 481 40.95 -2.40 -52.75
N PRO A 482 40.93 -2.96 -53.98
CA PRO A 482 40.85 -4.40 -54.20
C PRO A 482 41.94 -5.16 -53.47
N SER A 483 41.55 -6.27 -52.83
CA SER A 483 42.43 -7.10 -52.00
C SER A 483 41.96 -8.54 -51.99
N THR A 484 42.89 -9.49 -52.03
CA THR A 484 42.64 -10.93 -51.89
C THR A 484 42.90 -11.44 -50.47
N ILE A 485 42.84 -10.55 -49.47
CA ILE A 485 43.10 -10.86 -48.06
C ILE A 485 41.76 -11.23 -47.40
N GLU A 486 41.79 -12.32 -46.62
CA GLU A 486 40.69 -12.78 -45.78
C GLU A 486 40.37 -11.76 -44.68
N THR A 487 39.14 -11.76 -44.18
CA THR A 487 38.72 -10.88 -43.07
C THR A 487 38.50 -11.69 -41.80
N GLN A 488 39.11 -11.27 -40.69
CA GLN A 488 38.82 -11.81 -39.37
C GLN A 488 37.68 -11.02 -38.72
N LEU A 489 36.68 -11.73 -38.19
CA LEU A 489 35.64 -11.16 -37.33
C LEU A 489 36.03 -11.35 -35.86
N VAL A 490 35.95 -10.27 -35.08
CA VAL A 490 36.30 -10.23 -33.65
C VAL A 490 35.19 -9.52 -32.86
N VAL A 491 34.89 -10.07 -31.68
CA VAL A 491 33.99 -9.49 -30.66
C VAL A 491 34.81 -8.99 -29.49
N GLY A 492 34.44 -7.82 -28.94
CA GLY A 492 35.09 -7.23 -27.76
C GLY A 492 36.44 -6.55 -28.03
N ALA A 493 36.96 -6.62 -29.25
CA ALA A 493 38.14 -5.88 -29.73
C ALA A 493 38.14 -5.78 -31.27
N CYS A 494 39.22 -5.27 -31.84
CA CYS A 494 39.45 -5.24 -33.29
C CYS A 494 40.83 -5.83 -33.63
N TRP A 495 40.90 -6.65 -34.68
CA TRP A 495 42.13 -7.31 -35.12
C TRP A 495 43.08 -6.31 -35.78
N GLN A 496 44.34 -6.29 -35.31
CA GLN A 496 45.36 -5.35 -35.77
C GLN A 496 46.78 -5.96 -35.69
N GLU A 497 47.29 -6.42 -36.83
CA GLU A 497 48.66 -6.90 -36.98
C GLU A 497 49.66 -5.75 -36.83
N TYR A 498 50.76 -5.99 -36.10
CA TYR A 498 51.75 -4.96 -35.75
C TYR A 498 52.98 -5.09 -36.65
N SER A 499 53.01 -4.32 -37.74
CA SER A 499 54.20 -4.19 -38.60
C SER A 499 55.34 -3.55 -37.80
N GLY A 500 56.30 -4.36 -37.35
CA GLY A 500 57.35 -3.97 -36.39
C GLY A 500 58.32 -2.89 -36.91
N VAL A 501 57.93 -1.62 -36.79
CA VAL A 501 58.78 -0.45 -37.01
C VAL A 501 58.60 0.50 -35.83
N GLU A 502 59.48 0.37 -34.84
CA GLU A 502 59.57 1.31 -33.73
C GLU A 502 59.97 2.70 -34.25
N ASN A 503 59.20 3.72 -33.89
CA ASN A 503 59.71 5.08 -33.75
C ASN A 503 59.58 5.44 -32.27
N ASP A 504 60.70 5.52 -31.57
CA ASP A 504 60.78 5.98 -30.17
C ASP A 504 60.06 7.32 -29.98
N ASN A 505 59.18 7.39 -28.98
CA ASN A 505 59.40 8.32 -27.85
C ASN A 505 58.45 8.16 -26.66
N ASP A 506 57.21 7.69 -26.85
CA ASP A 506 56.20 7.67 -25.79
C ASP A 506 56.11 6.30 -25.08
N THR A 507 56.31 6.32 -23.76
CA THR A 507 56.56 5.13 -22.93
C THR A 507 55.41 4.81 -21.97
N GLU A 508 54.78 3.65 -22.13
CA GLU A 508 54.27 2.82 -21.02
C GLU A 508 54.29 1.32 -21.44
N PRO A 509 54.87 0.41 -20.62
CA PRO A 509 54.87 -1.03 -20.92
C PRO A 509 53.59 -1.70 -20.41
N VAL A 510 52.80 -2.28 -21.31
CA VAL A 510 51.62 -3.09 -20.93
C VAL A 510 52.06 -4.47 -20.45
N THR A 511 51.69 -4.85 -19.23
CA THR A 511 51.99 -6.16 -18.64
C THR A 511 51.11 -7.25 -19.22
N MET A 512 51.71 -8.31 -19.77
CA MET A 512 51.00 -9.52 -20.19
C MET A 512 50.53 -10.35 -18.98
N ALA A 513 49.28 -10.84 -19.04
CA ALA A 513 48.74 -11.83 -18.10
C ALA A 513 47.99 -12.94 -18.85
N SER A 514 48.16 -14.16 -18.38
CA SER A 514 47.86 -15.45 -19.02
C SER A 514 46.46 -15.65 -19.63
N ALA A 515 46.40 -15.80 -20.96
CA ALA A 515 45.69 -16.91 -21.61
C ALA A 515 46.16 -17.12 -23.07
N GLY A 516 46.73 -18.29 -23.39
CA GLY A 516 46.53 -18.89 -24.72
C GLY A 516 47.23 -18.35 -25.97
N GLY A 517 48.30 -17.56 -25.89
CA GLY A 517 49.25 -17.35 -27.01
C GLY A 517 48.89 -16.32 -28.09
N ASP A 518 49.93 -15.62 -28.55
CA ASP A 518 50.07 -14.71 -29.69
C ASP A 518 48.80 -14.33 -30.50
N GLN A 519 48.39 -13.05 -30.45
CA GLN A 519 48.10 -12.19 -31.64
C GLN A 519 47.36 -10.87 -31.31
N HIS A 520 48.01 -9.74 -31.62
CA HIS A 520 47.49 -8.71 -32.53
C HIS A 520 46.01 -8.25 -32.42
N MET A 521 45.61 -7.66 -31.29
CA MET A 521 44.31 -6.98 -31.13
C MET A 521 44.44 -5.63 -30.40
N THR A 522 43.55 -4.67 -30.72
CA THR A 522 43.44 -3.37 -30.03
C THR A 522 41.98 -2.94 -29.86
N GLN A 523 41.76 -1.80 -29.19
CA GLN A 523 40.44 -1.17 -29.01
C GLN A 523 39.44 -2.07 -28.24
N PHE A 524 39.93 -2.75 -27.20
CA PHE A 524 39.13 -3.64 -26.34
C PHE A 524 37.93 -2.91 -25.70
N PHE A 525 36.82 -3.64 -25.55
CA PHE A 525 35.57 -3.18 -24.93
C PHE A 525 35.55 -3.37 -23.41
N ARG A 526 34.84 -2.49 -22.70
CA ARG A 526 34.63 -2.56 -21.24
C ARG A 526 33.15 -2.56 -20.89
N GLY A 527 32.71 -3.60 -20.17
CA GLY A 527 31.33 -3.79 -19.75
C GLY A 527 30.84 -5.22 -20.02
N ASN A 528 29.53 -5.39 -20.12
CA ASN A 528 28.88 -6.67 -20.33
C ASN A 528 28.14 -6.70 -21.68
N LEU A 529 28.21 -7.84 -22.38
CA LEU A 529 27.47 -8.10 -23.62
C LEU A 529 26.66 -9.39 -23.48
N ALA A 530 25.45 -9.41 -24.05
CA ALA A 530 24.64 -10.62 -24.20
C ALA A 530 23.87 -10.57 -25.53
N GLY A 531 23.44 -11.73 -26.05
CA GLY A 531 22.59 -11.82 -27.24
C GLY A 531 23.19 -11.23 -28.52
N LEU A 532 24.53 -11.15 -28.64
CA LEU A 532 25.17 -10.55 -29.82
C LEU A 532 24.93 -11.43 -31.06
N THR A 533 24.02 -10.98 -31.91
CA THR A 533 23.60 -11.67 -33.13
C THR A 533 23.87 -10.86 -34.39
N LEU A 534 24.10 -11.56 -35.49
CA LEU A 534 24.41 -11.00 -36.80
C LEU A 534 23.66 -11.77 -37.88
N ARG A 535 22.99 -11.05 -38.79
CA ARG A 535 22.13 -11.65 -39.83
C ARG A 535 22.26 -10.91 -41.16
N SER A 536 22.53 -11.63 -42.24
CA SER A 536 22.61 -11.06 -43.60
C SER A 536 21.36 -11.37 -44.43
N GLY A 537 21.15 -10.63 -45.52
CA GLY A 537 20.07 -10.83 -46.50
C GLY A 537 18.68 -10.29 -46.13
N LYS A 538 18.33 -10.14 -44.84
CA LYS A 538 17.07 -9.49 -44.42
C LYS A 538 17.19 -8.78 -43.06
N LEU A 539 16.68 -7.54 -43.01
CA LEU A 539 16.53 -6.67 -41.84
C LEU A 539 15.57 -7.22 -40.77
N ALA A 540 15.57 -6.61 -39.59
CA ALA A 540 14.52 -6.78 -38.58
C ALA A 540 13.27 -5.96 -38.95
N ASP A 541 12.12 -6.62 -39.04
CA ASP A 541 10.82 -5.93 -39.08
C ASP A 541 10.55 -5.29 -37.71
N LYS A 542 10.05 -4.04 -37.64
CA LYS A 542 9.88 -3.33 -36.34
C LYS A 542 9.07 -4.15 -35.31
N LYS A 543 8.06 -4.91 -35.72
CA LYS A 543 7.31 -5.82 -34.81
C LYS A 543 8.19 -6.83 -34.08
N VAL A 544 9.26 -7.31 -34.71
CA VAL A 544 10.23 -8.24 -34.11
C VAL A 544 11.10 -7.49 -33.09
N ILE A 545 11.53 -6.25 -33.41
CA ILE A 545 12.29 -5.39 -32.48
C ILE A 545 11.43 -5.05 -31.26
N ASP A 546 10.18 -4.63 -31.48
CA ASP A 546 9.22 -4.32 -30.40
C ASP A 546 8.98 -5.56 -29.53
N CYS A 547 8.74 -6.73 -30.14
CA CYS A 547 8.57 -8.00 -29.42
C CYS A 547 9.81 -8.43 -28.61
N LEU A 548 11.02 -8.26 -29.17
CA LEU A 548 12.27 -8.58 -28.48
C LEU A 548 12.56 -7.64 -27.32
N TYR A 549 12.08 -6.40 -27.38
CA TYR A 549 12.33 -5.38 -26.35
C TYR A 549 11.25 -5.35 -25.25
N THR A 550 9.96 -5.38 -25.61
CA THR A 550 8.85 -5.13 -24.68
C THR A 550 8.83 -6.13 -23.53
N CYS A 551 8.81 -5.60 -22.30
CA CYS A 551 8.71 -6.42 -21.09
C CYS A 551 7.36 -7.18 -21.04
N LYS A 552 7.41 -8.47 -20.69
CA LYS A 552 6.20 -9.27 -20.38
C LYS A 552 5.66 -9.02 -18.96
N GLU A 553 6.45 -8.34 -18.13
CA GLU A 553 6.15 -7.94 -16.76
C GLU A 553 6.17 -6.41 -16.69
N GLY A 554 5.15 -5.79 -16.09
CA GLY A 554 5.09 -4.33 -15.96
C GLY A 554 3.82 -3.81 -15.28
N LEU A 555 3.64 -2.50 -15.35
CA LEU A 555 2.44 -1.78 -14.93
C LEU A 555 1.51 -1.59 -16.14
N ASP A 556 0.30 -2.15 -16.07
CA ASP A 556 -0.79 -1.87 -17.02
C ASP A 556 -1.85 -0.94 -16.38
N LEU A 557 -2.37 -0.01 -17.18
CA LEU A 557 -3.40 0.92 -16.77
C LEU A 557 -4.37 1.22 -17.92
N GLN A 558 -5.60 0.72 -17.78
CA GLN A 558 -6.67 0.87 -18.77
C GLN A 558 -7.67 1.95 -18.32
N VAL A 559 -7.39 3.20 -18.66
CA VAL A 559 -8.33 4.33 -18.48
C VAL A 559 -8.95 4.73 -19.83
N PRO A 560 -10.27 5.02 -19.89
CA PRO A 560 -10.87 5.65 -21.06
C PRO A 560 -10.24 7.01 -21.40
N GLU A 561 -10.14 7.35 -22.68
CA GLU A 561 -9.56 8.61 -23.18
C GLU A 561 -10.28 9.88 -22.65
N ASP A 562 -11.53 9.74 -22.23
CA ASP A 562 -12.41 10.82 -21.74
C ASP A 562 -12.18 11.19 -20.24
N SER A 563 -11.13 10.65 -19.60
CA SER A 563 -10.91 10.71 -18.14
C SER A 563 -10.23 11.97 -17.61
N GLY A 564 -9.73 12.87 -18.47
CA GLY A 564 -9.07 14.11 -18.05
C GLY A 564 -7.67 13.93 -17.41
N VAL A 565 -7.14 12.71 -17.34
CA VAL A 565 -5.78 12.41 -16.85
C VAL A 565 -4.88 12.07 -18.04
N GLN A 566 -3.76 12.79 -18.16
CA GLN A 566 -2.73 12.48 -19.16
C GLN A 566 -1.82 11.37 -18.63
N ILE A 567 -1.67 10.31 -19.44
CA ILE A 567 -0.89 9.11 -19.10
C ILE A 567 0.37 9.06 -19.97
N GLN A 568 1.52 8.83 -19.36
CA GLN A 568 2.79 8.59 -20.05
C GLN A 568 3.48 7.35 -19.46
N ALA A 569 3.46 6.24 -20.21
CA ALA A 569 4.19 5.03 -19.89
C ALA A 569 5.60 5.04 -20.49
N SER A 570 6.55 4.46 -19.77
CA SER A 570 7.85 4.04 -20.30
C SER A 570 7.69 2.89 -21.32
N PRO A 571 8.57 2.78 -22.34
CA PRO A 571 8.52 1.66 -23.30
C PRO A 571 8.69 0.28 -22.66
N SER A 572 9.33 0.20 -21.48
CA SER A 572 9.49 -1.01 -20.66
C SER A 572 8.29 -1.32 -19.75
N GLN A 573 7.25 -0.47 -19.73
CA GLN A 573 6.11 -0.55 -18.79
C GLN A 573 6.48 -0.55 -17.29
N SER A 574 7.73 -0.26 -16.93
CA SER A 574 8.22 -0.24 -15.54
C SER A 574 7.96 1.09 -14.81
N VAL A 575 7.86 2.19 -15.56
CA VAL A 575 7.54 3.53 -15.04
C VAL A 575 6.29 4.08 -15.74
N LEU A 576 5.35 4.60 -14.95
CA LEU A 576 4.11 5.22 -15.40
C LEU A 576 3.93 6.58 -14.74
N THR A 577 3.80 7.64 -15.54
CA THR A 577 3.51 9.00 -15.07
C THR A 577 2.08 9.40 -15.43
N LEU A 578 1.40 10.03 -14.48
CA LEU A 578 0.01 10.48 -14.53
C LEU A 578 -0.04 11.96 -14.15
N GLU A 579 -0.63 12.81 -14.99
CA GLU A 579 -0.88 14.22 -14.68
C GLU A 579 -2.36 14.55 -14.86
N GLY A 580 -2.98 15.17 -13.86
CA GLY A 580 -4.41 15.52 -13.86
C GLY A 580 -4.70 16.80 -13.08
N GLU A 581 -5.74 17.53 -13.50
CA GLU A 581 -6.22 18.75 -12.83
C GLU A 581 -7.15 18.43 -11.65
N ASP A 582 -7.95 17.36 -11.76
CA ASP A 582 -8.84 16.88 -10.69
C ASP A 582 -8.24 15.70 -9.92
N VAL A 583 -8.23 15.80 -8.59
CA VAL A 583 -7.65 14.77 -7.69
C VAL A 583 -8.50 13.50 -7.70
N GLY A 584 -9.82 13.60 -7.82
CA GLY A 584 -10.73 12.45 -7.82
C GLY A 584 -10.64 11.61 -9.10
N GLU A 585 -10.42 12.20 -10.26
CA GLU A 585 -10.11 11.44 -11.48
C GLU A 585 -8.71 10.82 -11.45
N LEU A 586 -7.71 11.50 -10.84
CA LEU A 586 -6.39 10.90 -10.62
C LEU A 586 -6.45 9.70 -9.66
N ASP A 587 -7.19 9.80 -8.56
CA ASP A 587 -7.42 8.69 -7.61
C ASP A 587 -8.06 7.50 -8.33
N LYS A 588 -9.09 7.73 -9.15
CA LYS A 588 -9.72 6.67 -9.97
C LYS A 588 -8.77 6.04 -11.00
N ALA A 589 -7.80 6.80 -11.52
CA ALA A 589 -6.75 6.25 -12.38
C ALA A 589 -5.76 5.40 -11.58
N MET A 590 -5.29 5.88 -10.43
CA MET A 590 -4.40 5.15 -9.52
C MET A 590 -5.04 3.85 -8.99
N GLN A 591 -6.34 3.85 -8.66
CA GLN A 591 -7.10 2.68 -8.23
C GLN A 591 -7.23 1.60 -9.31
N ARG A 592 -7.05 1.95 -10.58
CA ARG A 592 -7.03 1.02 -11.73
C ARG A 592 -5.63 0.58 -12.13
N LEU A 593 -4.59 1.07 -11.46
CA LEU A 593 -3.22 0.66 -11.76
C LEU A 593 -3.04 -0.81 -11.40
N SER A 594 -2.61 -1.61 -12.38
CA SER A 594 -2.45 -3.04 -12.24
C SER A 594 -1.01 -3.46 -12.51
N TYR A 595 -0.53 -4.43 -11.74
CA TYR A 595 0.67 -5.19 -12.05
C TYR A 595 0.24 -6.35 -12.95
N LEU A 596 0.89 -6.47 -14.11
CA LEU A 596 0.62 -7.51 -15.09
C LEU A 596 1.91 -8.29 -15.34
N ASN A 597 1.83 -9.61 -15.18
CA ASN A 597 2.88 -10.51 -15.64
C ASN A 597 2.29 -11.53 -16.62
N SER A 598 2.56 -11.33 -17.91
CA SER A 598 2.03 -12.16 -19.02
C SER A 598 2.84 -13.44 -19.27
N ARG A 599 3.63 -13.86 -18.28
CA ARG A 599 4.42 -15.09 -18.29
C ARG A 599 3.63 -16.25 -17.70
N GLN A 600 3.88 -17.44 -18.23
CA GLN A 600 3.38 -18.69 -17.66
C GLN A 600 4.20 -19.09 -16.41
N PHE A 601 5.52 -18.88 -16.46
CA PHE A 601 6.45 -19.12 -15.36
C PHE A 601 7.26 -17.84 -15.05
N PRO A 602 6.68 -16.85 -14.35
CA PRO A 602 7.41 -15.65 -13.94
C PRO A 602 8.45 -15.98 -12.86
N THR A 603 9.60 -15.29 -12.87
CA THR A 603 10.61 -15.51 -11.82
C THR A 603 10.13 -14.97 -10.48
N PRO A 604 10.01 -15.81 -9.42
CA PRO A 604 9.46 -15.42 -8.13
C PRO A 604 10.32 -14.39 -7.40
N GLY A 605 9.76 -13.80 -6.34
CA GLY A 605 10.45 -12.86 -5.47
C GLY A 605 9.83 -11.46 -5.46
N ILE A 606 10.58 -10.49 -4.95
CA ILE A 606 10.05 -9.18 -4.56
C ILE A 606 10.35 -8.14 -5.64
N ARG A 607 9.31 -7.47 -6.14
CA ARG A 607 9.40 -6.27 -7.01
C ARG A 607 9.06 -5.05 -6.18
N ARG A 608 9.95 -4.06 -6.09
CA ARG A 608 9.68 -2.84 -5.31
C ARG A 608 8.82 -1.90 -6.14
N LEU A 609 7.90 -1.22 -5.46
CA LEU A 609 7.01 -0.21 -6.01
C LEU A 609 7.27 1.11 -5.30
N LYS A 610 7.35 2.19 -6.07
CA LYS A 610 7.59 3.53 -5.55
C LYS A 610 6.64 4.52 -6.19
N ILE A 611 5.92 5.27 -5.35
CA ILE A 611 5.03 6.36 -5.77
C ILE A 611 5.70 7.68 -5.38
N THR A 612 5.87 8.57 -6.34
CA THR A 612 6.35 9.95 -6.12
C THR A 612 5.35 10.93 -6.73
N SER A 613 4.94 11.95 -5.98
CA SER A 613 3.93 12.91 -6.42
C SER A 613 4.40 14.34 -6.20
N THR A 614 4.06 15.21 -7.14
CA THR A 614 4.28 16.66 -7.07
C THR A 614 2.97 17.39 -7.27
N VAL A 615 2.67 18.32 -6.38
CA VAL A 615 1.38 19.02 -6.33
C VAL A 615 1.59 20.51 -6.59
N LYS A 616 0.93 21.02 -7.63
CA LYS A 616 1.01 22.42 -8.08
C LYS A 616 -0.26 23.14 -7.62
N CYS A 617 -0.11 24.26 -6.90
CA CYS A 617 -1.23 25.15 -6.56
C CYS A 617 -1.23 26.39 -7.45
N PHE A 618 -2.37 27.09 -7.52
CA PHE A 618 -2.66 28.23 -8.41
C PHE A 618 -1.71 29.46 -8.31
N ASN A 619 -0.72 29.46 -7.40
CA ASN A 619 0.22 30.57 -7.17
C ASN A 619 1.69 30.22 -7.54
N GLU A 620 1.93 29.13 -8.28
CA GLU A 620 3.24 28.67 -8.79
C GLU A 620 4.38 28.55 -7.75
N ALA A 621 4.21 27.60 -6.84
CA ALA A 621 5.30 26.77 -6.33
C ALA A 621 4.74 25.36 -6.01
N ALA A 622 5.61 24.40 -5.71
CA ALA A 622 5.18 23.17 -5.03
C ALA A 622 4.69 23.56 -3.63
N CYS A 623 3.38 23.49 -3.42
CA CYS A 623 2.69 23.97 -2.22
C CYS A 623 2.56 22.88 -1.15
N ILE A 624 2.26 21.66 -1.59
CA ILE A 624 2.08 20.48 -0.74
C ILE A 624 3.27 19.55 -0.97
N SER A 625 3.97 19.20 0.10
CA SER A 625 5.00 18.16 0.07
C SER A 625 4.36 16.82 0.38
N VAL A 626 4.12 16.03 -0.67
CA VAL A 626 3.66 14.64 -0.54
C VAL A 626 4.89 13.76 -0.30
N PRO A 627 4.96 12.97 0.79
CA PRO A 627 6.07 12.06 1.01
C PRO A 627 6.06 10.93 -0.05
N PRO A 628 7.23 10.43 -0.50
CA PRO A 628 7.28 9.27 -1.36
C PRO A 628 6.76 8.04 -0.60
N VAL A 629 6.01 7.19 -1.29
CA VAL A 629 5.46 5.94 -0.74
C VAL A 629 6.14 4.76 -1.39
N GLU A 630 6.54 3.78 -0.57
CA GLU A 630 7.16 2.54 -1.02
C GLU A 630 6.29 1.34 -0.62
N GLY A 631 6.27 0.33 -1.49
CA GLY A 631 5.59 -0.95 -1.32
C GLY A 631 6.27 -2.02 -2.18
N TYR A 632 5.68 -3.21 -2.26
CA TYR A 632 6.22 -4.28 -3.09
C TYR A 632 5.17 -5.30 -3.53
N VAL A 633 5.39 -5.86 -4.73
CA VAL A 633 4.71 -7.06 -5.21
C VAL A 633 5.57 -8.26 -4.90
N VAL A 634 5.03 -9.28 -4.25
CA VAL A 634 5.63 -10.59 -4.09
C VAL A 634 5.08 -11.48 -5.20
N VAL A 635 5.91 -11.79 -6.20
CA VAL A 635 5.60 -12.82 -7.20
C VAL A 635 5.80 -14.16 -6.52
N LEU A 636 4.71 -14.93 -6.37
CA LEU A 636 4.73 -16.27 -5.78
C LEU A 636 5.42 -17.26 -6.73
N GLN A 637 5.92 -18.38 -6.20
CA GLN A 637 6.52 -19.44 -7.03
C GLN A 637 5.45 -20.05 -7.94
N PRO A 638 5.65 -20.07 -9.27
CA PRO A 638 4.73 -20.77 -10.16
C PRO A 638 4.86 -22.29 -9.99
N GLU A 639 3.77 -22.99 -10.24
CA GLU A 639 3.73 -24.45 -10.27
C GLU A 639 4.61 -24.96 -11.42
N GLU A 640 5.63 -25.77 -11.12
CA GLU A 640 6.67 -26.14 -12.09
C GLU A 640 6.18 -27.21 -13.10
N PRO A 641 6.48 -27.08 -14.40
CA PRO A 641 5.98 -28.00 -15.42
C PRO A 641 6.76 -29.31 -15.42
N LYS A 642 6.04 -30.44 -15.34
CA LYS A 642 6.66 -31.77 -15.33
C LYS A 642 6.67 -32.42 -16.72
N ILE A 643 7.75 -32.20 -17.47
CA ILE A 643 7.98 -32.83 -18.77
C ILE A 643 8.16 -34.35 -18.59
N SER A 644 7.28 -35.12 -19.22
CA SER A 644 7.17 -36.57 -19.08
C SER A 644 7.36 -37.26 -20.43
N LEU A 645 8.44 -38.03 -20.55
CA LEU A 645 8.78 -38.86 -21.72
C LEU A 645 8.32 -40.31 -21.48
N SER A 646 7.52 -40.85 -22.40
CA SER A 646 6.99 -42.21 -22.32
C SER A 646 6.97 -42.92 -23.69
N GLY A 647 6.95 -44.26 -23.69
CA GLY A 647 6.95 -45.05 -24.92
C GLY A 647 7.59 -46.44 -24.73
N VAL A 648 7.91 -47.10 -25.85
CA VAL A 648 8.60 -48.39 -25.87
C VAL A 648 10.08 -48.21 -25.50
N HIS A 649 10.46 -48.66 -24.31
CA HIS A 649 11.80 -48.53 -23.71
C HIS A 649 12.70 -49.77 -23.89
N HIS A 650 12.17 -50.86 -24.46
CA HIS A 650 12.94 -52.07 -24.74
C HIS A 650 12.34 -52.80 -25.94
N PHE A 651 13.17 -53.12 -26.94
CA PHE A 651 12.77 -53.94 -28.07
C PHE A 651 13.95 -54.67 -28.73
N ALA A 652 13.64 -55.67 -29.56
CA ALA A 652 14.64 -56.42 -30.32
C ALA A 652 14.38 -56.37 -31.83
N ARG A 653 15.45 -56.47 -32.63
CA ARG A 653 15.44 -56.53 -34.11
C ARG A 653 16.49 -57.51 -34.62
N ALA A 654 16.35 -58.00 -35.84
CA ALA A 654 17.34 -58.88 -36.45
C ALA A 654 18.61 -58.11 -36.83
N ALA A 655 19.78 -58.76 -36.72
CA ALA A 655 21.07 -58.20 -37.10
C ALA A 655 21.08 -57.50 -38.48
N SER A 656 20.39 -58.09 -39.46
CA SER A 656 20.26 -57.55 -40.83
C SER A 656 19.51 -56.21 -40.94
N GLU A 657 18.73 -55.82 -39.93
CA GLU A 657 17.99 -54.55 -39.94
C GLU A 657 18.91 -53.37 -39.61
N PHE A 658 19.84 -53.53 -38.65
CA PHE A 658 20.86 -52.54 -38.30
C PHE A 658 21.89 -52.32 -39.42
N GLU A 659 22.22 -53.38 -40.16
CA GLU A 659 23.15 -53.35 -41.31
C GLU A 659 22.50 -52.77 -42.58
N SER A 660 21.17 -52.58 -42.58
CA SER A 660 20.40 -52.10 -43.73
C SER A 660 20.70 -50.63 -44.08
N SER A 661 20.08 -50.13 -45.16
CA SER A 661 20.07 -48.70 -45.51
C SER A 661 19.02 -47.88 -44.76
N GLU A 662 18.08 -48.53 -44.08
CA GLU A 662 16.98 -47.86 -43.34
C GLU A 662 17.28 -47.77 -41.84
N GLY A 663 18.17 -48.62 -41.32
CA GLY A 663 18.54 -48.69 -39.91
C GLY A 663 17.39 -49.16 -39.02
N VAL A 664 17.47 -48.82 -37.74
CA VAL A 664 16.47 -49.14 -36.72
C VAL A 664 16.05 -47.86 -36.00
N PHE A 665 14.78 -47.48 -36.12
CA PHE A 665 14.21 -46.32 -35.41
C PHE A 665 14.24 -46.53 -33.89
N LEU A 666 14.76 -45.56 -33.14
CA LEU A 666 14.91 -45.66 -31.69
C LEU A 666 13.62 -45.33 -30.94
N PHE A 667 12.84 -44.35 -31.42
CA PHE A 667 11.73 -43.74 -30.68
C PHE A 667 10.38 -43.78 -31.42
N PRO A 668 9.96 -44.89 -32.06
CA PRO A 668 8.80 -44.92 -32.97
C PRO A 668 7.42 -44.76 -32.29
N GLU A 669 7.36 -44.86 -30.96
CA GLU A 669 6.15 -44.71 -30.14
C GLU A 669 6.39 -43.74 -28.97
N LEU A 670 7.36 -42.82 -29.11
CA LEU A 670 7.65 -41.81 -28.09
C LEU A 670 6.48 -40.83 -27.96
N ARG A 671 6.12 -40.52 -26.71
CA ARG A 671 5.21 -39.45 -26.32
C ARG A 671 5.86 -38.48 -25.34
N ILE A 672 5.63 -37.20 -25.60
CA ILE A 672 6.12 -36.07 -24.81
C ILE A 672 4.89 -35.30 -24.31
N ILE A 673 4.66 -35.33 -23.00
CA ILE A 673 3.55 -34.64 -22.34
C ILE A 673 4.12 -33.79 -21.22
N SER A 674 3.63 -32.56 -21.05
CA SER A 674 3.92 -31.74 -19.86
C SER A 674 2.65 -31.54 -19.06
N THR A 675 2.76 -31.69 -17.74
CA THR A 675 1.65 -31.55 -16.80
C THR A 675 2.02 -30.57 -15.71
N ILE A 676 1.10 -29.67 -15.38
CA ILE A 676 1.14 -28.87 -14.15
C ILE A 676 0.18 -29.53 -13.17
N THR A 677 0.61 -29.73 -11.91
CA THR A 677 -0.20 -30.35 -10.85
C THR A 677 -0.76 -29.29 -9.93
N ARG A 678 -2.08 -29.08 -9.99
CA ARG A 678 -2.79 -28.10 -9.17
C ARG A 678 -3.37 -28.70 -7.90
N GLU A 679 -3.03 -28.08 -6.78
CA GLU A 679 -3.70 -28.27 -5.49
C GLU A 679 -4.97 -27.44 -5.49
N VAL A 680 -6.13 -28.11 -5.64
CA VAL A 680 -7.44 -27.45 -5.62
C VAL A 680 -8.00 -27.50 -4.22
N GLU A 681 -8.05 -26.36 -3.52
CA GLU A 681 -8.80 -26.26 -2.27
C GLU A 681 -10.28 -26.61 -2.51
N PRO A 682 -10.91 -27.43 -1.65
CA PRO A 682 -12.30 -27.83 -1.82
C PRO A 682 -13.24 -26.66 -1.49
N GLU A 683 -13.82 -26.01 -2.51
CA GLU A 683 -14.96 -25.08 -2.34
C GLU A 683 -16.18 -25.81 -1.75
N GLY A 684 -16.24 -25.91 -0.42
CA GLY A 684 -17.28 -26.64 0.29
C GLY A 684 -17.33 -26.31 1.78
N ASP A 685 -18.14 -25.31 2.14
CA ASP A 685 -18.48 -24.97 3.53
C ASP A 685 -19.45 -26.02 4.13
N GLY A 686 -18.93 -27.25 4.29
CA GLY A 686 -19.70 -28.44 4.66
C GLY A 686 -18.85 -29.41 5.49
N ALA A 687 -19.20 -29.56 6.76
CA ALA A 687 -18.53 -30.48 7.67
C ALA A 687 -18.81 -31.97 7.34
N GLU A 688 -17.94 -32.84 7.87
CA GLU A 688 -18.04 -34.31 7.90
C GLU A 688 -17.66 -35.10 6.61
N ASP A 689 -16.36 -35.26 6.34
CA ASP A 689 -15.72 -36.59 6.22
C ASP A 689 -14.16 -36.50 6.27
N PRO A 690 -13.44 -37.18 7.20
CA PRO A 690 -11.98 -37.07 7.32
C PRO A 690 -11.19 -37.96 6.33
N THR A 691 -11.79 -38.29 5.19
CA THR A 691 -11.20 -39.18 4.17
C THR A 691 -11.24 -38.63 2.73
N VAL A 692 -11.49 -37.32 2.57
CA VAL A 692 -11.31 -36.64 1.28
C VAL A 692 -9.82 -36.49 1.00
N GLN A 693 -9.29 -37.41 0.20
CA GLN A 693 -7.92 -37.37 -0.31
C GLN A 693 -7.75 -36.19 -1.28
N GLU A 694 -6.67 -35.41 -1.11
CA GLU A 694 -6.38 -34.19 -1.90
C GLU A 694 -6.50 -34.48 -3.41
N SER A 695 -7.47 -33.83 -4.05
CA SER A 695 -7.77 -34.05 -5.47
C SER A 695 -6.84 -33.21 -6.34
N LEU A 696 -5.56 -33.62 -6.40
CA LEU A 696 -4.57 -33.07 -7.32
C LEU A 696 -5.08 -33.15 -8.76
N VAL A 697 -5.33 -31.98 -9.38
CA VAL A 697 -5.76 -31.89 -10.78
C VAL A 697 -4.52 -31.66 -11.63
N SER A 698 -4.12 -32.68 -12.41
CA SER A 698 -3.05 -32.54 -13.39
C SER A 698 -3.61 -32.02 -14.72
N GLU A 699 -3.31 -30.78 -15.09
CA GLU A 699 -3.67 -30.23 -16.40
C GLU A 699 -2.56 -30.48 -17.42
N GLU A 700 -2.88 -31.16 -18.52
CA GLU A 700 -1.98 -31.25 -19.68
C GLU A 700 -1.84 -29.87 -20.32
N THR A 701 -0.60 -29.42 -20.47
CA THR A 701 -0.26 -28.07 -20.95
C THR A 701 0.70 -28.15 -22.13
N VAL A 702 0.48 -27.29 -23.13
CA VAL A 702 1.25 -27.27 -24.38
C VAL A 702 2.34 -26.22 -24.27
N HIS A 703 3.60 -26.66 -24.31
CA HIS A 703 4.78 -25.79 -24.29
C HIS A 703 5.71 -26.13 -25.47
N ASP A 704 6.70 -25.27 -25.69
CA ASP A 704 7.72 -25.42 -26.73
C ASP A 704 9.04 -25.90 -26.11
N LEU A 705 9.52 -27.08 -26.49
CA LEU A 705 10.83 -27.59 -26.06
C LEU A 705 11.95 -26.83 -26.77
N ASP A 706 13.07 -26.64 -26.09
CA ASP A 706 14.22 -25.90 -26.64
C ASP A 706 15.40 -26.79 -27.05
N ALA A 707 15.54 -27.95 -26.42
CA ALA A 707 16.47 -28.99 -26.83
C ALA A 707 15.98 -30.41 -26.45
N CYS A 708 16.50 -31.40 -27.16
CA CYS A 708 16.48 -32.81 -26.74
C CYS A 708 17.84 -33.45 -27.03
N GLU A 709 18.40 -34.17 -26.07
CA GLU A 709 19.67 -34.87 -26.21
C GLU A 709 19.45 -36.39 -26.18
N VAL A 710 19.99 -37.09 -27.18
CA VAL A 710 20.06 -38.54 -27.24
C VAL A 710 21.52 -38.96 -27.05
N THR A 711 21.86 -39.28 -25.81
CA THR A 711 23.18 -39.79 -25.41
C THR A 711 23.23 -41.31 -25.51
N VAL A 712 24.44 -41.85 -25.69
CA VAL A 712 24.69 -43.30 -25.69
C VAL A 712 25.18 -43.75 -24.31
N GLU A 713 24.60 -44.82 -23.76
CA GLU A 713 25.06 -45.39 -22.50
C GLU A 713 26.09 -46.51 -22.76
N GLY A 714 27.26 -46.41 -22.12
CA GLY A 714 28.35 -47.37 -22.23
C GLY A 714 29.56 -46.79 -22.96
N GLU A 715 30.10 -47.53 -23.93
CA GLU A 715 31.20 -47.07 -24.79
C GLU A 715 30.69 -46.04 -25.83
N GLU A 716 31.55 -45.09 -26.22
CA GLU A 716 31.26 -44.03 -27.20
C GLU A 716 30.92 -44.60 -28.60
N LEU A 717 30.30 -43.80 -29.46
CA LEU A 717 29.92 -44.19 -30.83
C LEU A 717 31.15 -44.37 -31.71
N ASN A 718 31.47 -45.61 -32.07
CA ASN A 718 32.53 -45.85 -33.04
C ASN A 718 32.03 -45.57 -34.47
N HIS A 719 32.36 -44.39 -35.00
CA HIS A 719 31.96 -43.96 -36.35
C HIS A 719 32.43 -44.86 -37.52
N GLU A 720 33.36 -45.81 -37.30
CA GLU A 720 33.70 -46.83 -38.31
C GLU A 720 32.71 -48.02 -38.32
N GLN A 721 31.91 -48.19 -37.26
CA GLN A 721 31.08 -49.38 -37.01
C GLN A 721 29.59 -49.06 -36.81
N GLU A 722 29.25 -47.86 -36.32
CA GLU A 722 27.90 -47.45 -36.00
C GLU A 722 27.65 -45.95 -36.21
N SER A 723 26.38 -45.58 -36.39
CA SER A 723 25.93 -44.19 -36.53
C SER A 723 24.53 -43.96 -35.96
N LEU A 724 24.29 -42.71 -35.56
CA LEU A 724 22.96 -42.14 -35.40
C LEU A 724 22.71 -41.23 -36.62
N GLU A 725 21.61 -41.42 -37.33
CA GLU A 725 21.29 -40.69 -38.57
C GLU A 725 19.88 -40.08 -38.52
N VAL A 726 19.71 -38.87 -39.07
CA VAL A 726 18.42 -38.14 -39.18
C VAL A 726 18.32 -37.43 -40.54
N ASP A 727 17.12 -37.28 -41.08
CA ASP A 727 16.86 -36.51 -42.30
C ASP A 727 16.87 -34.98 -42.04
N VAL A 728 18.07 -34.39 -42.12
CA VAL A 728 18.32 -32.95 -41.89
C VAL A 728 17.44 -32.04 -42.76
N ALA A 729 17.04 -32.48 -43.96
CA ALA A 729 16.21 -31.67 -44.86
C ALA A 729 14.77 -31.47 -44.34
N ARG A 730 14.31 -32.32 -43.43
CA ARG A 730 13.02 -32.19 -42.74
C ARG A 730 13.14 -31.38 -41.44
N LEU A 731 14.28 -31.45 -40.76
CA LEU A 731 14.57 -30.66 -39.56
C LEU A 731 14.59 -29.16 -39.86
N GLN A 732 15.27 -28.76 -40.95
CA GLN A 732 15.40 -27.36 -41.37
C GLN A 732 14.06 -26.69 -41.70
N GLN A 733 13.02 -27.44 -42.08
CA GLN A 733 11.67 -26.91 -42.30
C GLN A 733 10.95 -26.56 -41.00
N LYS A 734 11.34 -27.21 -39.89
CA LYS A 734 10.89 -26.96 -38.51
C LYS A 734 11.87 -26.09 -37.71
N GLY A 735 12.94 -25.57 -38.35
CA GLY A 735 13.95 -24.74 -37.68
C GLY A 735 14.67 -25.41 -36.51
N ILE A 736 14.60 -26.73 -36.38
CA ILE A 736 15.35 -27.52 -35.39
C ILE A 736 16.69 -27.83 -36.03
N GLU A 737 17.77 -27.55 -35.30
CA GLU A 737 19.14 -27.88 -35.68
C GLU A 737 19.57 -29.18 -35.00
N VAL A 738 20.54 -29.88 -35.61
CA VAL A 738 21.12 -31.11 -35.06
C VAL A 738 22.64 -30.99 -35.07
N SER A 739 23.22 -31.30 -33.92
CA SER A 739 24.64 -31.60 -33.77
C SER A 739 24.82 -33.09 -33.44
N SER A 740 25.92 -33.67 -33.93
CA SER A 740 26.26 -35.08 -33.74
C SER A 740 27.69 -35.20 -33.24
N SER A 741 27.90 -36.07 -32.26
CA SER A 741 29.18 -36.30 -31.60
C SER A 741 29.42 -37.79 -31.35
N GLU A 742 30.61 -38.13 -30.85
CA GLU A 742 30.95 -39.48 -30.40
C GLU A 742 30.12 -39.90 -29.15
N LEU A 743 29.51 -38.95 -28.43
CA LEU A 743 28.66 -39.22 -27.26
C LEU A 743 27.16 -39.39 -27.60
N GLY A 744 26.72 -38.91 -28.77
CA GLY A 744 25.30 -38.87 -29.11
C GLY A 744 24.90 -37.76 -30.08
N VAL A 745 23.61 -37.46 -30.14
CA VAL A 745 22.99 -36.44 -31.00
C VAL A 745 22.18 -35.46 -30.16
N THR A 746 22.39 -34.17 -30.36
CA THR A 746 21.66 -33.09 -29.69
C THR A 746 20.83 -32.32 -30.71
N PHE A 747 19.53 -32.27 -30.49
CA PHE A 747 18.55 -31.47 -31.22
C PHE A 747 18.34 -30.15 -30.47
N THR A 748 18.34 -29.02 -31.17
CA THR A 748 18.22 -27.68 -30.55
C THR A 748 17.37 -26.72 -31.36
N GLY A 749 16.61 -25.86 -30.67
CA GLY A 749 15.79 -24.77 -31.24
C GLY A 749 14.33 -24.89 -30.82
N VAL A 750 13.76 -23.80 -30.32
CA VAL A 750 12.41 -23.78 -29.73
C VAL A 750 11.30 -24.13 -30.72
N ASP A 751 10.57 -25.21 -30.45
CA ASP A 751 9.39 -25.66 -31.19
C ASP A 751 8.51 -26.56 -30.29
N THR A 752 7.23 -26.69 -30.63
CA THR A 752 6.23 -27.49 -29.93
C THR A 752 6.69 -28.93 -29.65
N MET A 753 6.27 -29.49 -28.52
CA MET A 753 6.53 -30.90 -28.15
C MET A 753 6.18 -31.90 -29.26
N ALA A 754 5.09 -31.67 -30.00
CA ALA A 754 4.70 -32.49 -31.15
C ALA A 754 5.68 -32.40 -32.34
N SER A 755 6.35 -31.26 -32.53
CA SER A 755 7.42 -31.11 -33.52
C SER A 755 8.65 -31.94 -33.15
N TYR A 756 8.98 -32.02 -31.86
CA TYR A 756 10.03 -32.88 -31.33
C TYR A 756 9.67 -34.38 -31.38
N GLU A 757 8.41 -34.77 -31.12
CA GLU A 757 7.93 -36.15 -31.37
C GLU A 757 8.18 -36.56 -32.84
N GLU A 758 7.68 -35.78 -33.81
CA GLU A 758 7.84 -36.06 -35.25
C GLU A 758 9.31 -36.17 -35.68
N VAL A 759 10.21 -35.47 -35.00
CA VAL A 759 11.67 -35.48 -35.27
C VAL A 759 12.35 -36.69 -34.64
N LEU A 760 12.08 -36.98 -33.37
CA LEU A 760 12.71 -38.09 -32.64
C LEU A 760 12.21 -39.46 -33.15
N HIS A 761 10.96 -39.55 -33.61
CA HIS A 761 10.43 -40.74 -34.30
C HIS A 761 11.24 -41.11 -35.57
N LEU A 762 11.94 -40.13 -36.19
CA LEU A 762 12.75 -40.33 -37.39
C LEU A 762 14.23 -40.64 -37.10
N LEU A 763 14.68 -40.58 -35.84
CA LEU A 763 16.05 -40.91 -35.46
C LEU A 763 16.29 -42.42 -35.57
N ARG A 764 17.21 -42.80 -36.45
CA ARG A 764 17.63 -44.20 -36.64
C ARG A 764 19.03 -44.44 -36.08
N TYR A 765 19.19 -45.56 -35.40
CA TYR A 765 20.48 -46.17 -35.11
C TYR A 765 20.85 -47.17 -36.21
N ARG A 766 22.14 -47.26 -36.50
CA ARG A 766 22.68 -48.12 -37.56
C ARG A 766 24.00 -48.71 -37.11
N ASN A 767 24.25 -49.97 -37.47
CA ASN A 767 25.50 -50.67 -37.14
C ASN A 767 25.86 -51.61 -38.30
N TRP A 768 27.06 -51.45 -38.85
CA TRP A 768 27.54 -52.24 -40.00
C TRP A 768 28.23 -53.55 -39.60
N HIS A 769 28.50 -53.76 -38.31
CA HIS A 769 29.33 -54.84 -37.77
C HIS A 769 28.67 -55.53 -36.56
N THR A 770 27.38 -55.85 -36.68
CA THR A 770 26.51 -56.29 -35.58
C THR A 770 26.97 -57.55 -34.82
N ARG A 771 27.86 -58.37 -35.40
CA ARG A 771 28.19 -59.75 -34.97
C ARG A 771 28.63 -59.91 -33.51
N SER A 772 29.13 -58.85 -32.88
CA SER A 772 29.54 -58.82 -31.47
C SER A 772 28.63 -57.95 -30.59
N LEU A 773 27.71 -57.19 -31.18
CA LEU A 773 26.72 -56.38 -30.47
C LEU A 773 25.57 -57.28 -30.01
N LEU A 774 25.27 -57.28 -28.71
CA LEU A 774 24.13 -57.98 -28.11
C LEU A 774 22.99 -57.00 -27.83
N ASP A 775 23.33 -55.89 -27.19
CA ASP A 775 22.47 -54.78 -26.82
C ASP A 775 23.20 -53.44 -27.06
N ARG A 776 22.46 -52.38 -27.40
CA ARG A 776 22.94 -50.98 -27.35
C ARG A 776 21.88 -50.13 -26.64
N LYS A 777 22.32 -49.15 -25.85
CA LYS A 777 21.45 -48.37 -24.95
C LYS A 777 21.58 -46.88 -25.23
N PHE A 778 20.44 -46.22 -25.30
CA PHE A 778 20.32 -44.80 -25.61
C PHE A 778 19.48 -44.12 -24.54
N LYS A 779 19.89 -42.93 -24.12
CA LYS A 779 19.20 -42.11 -23.13
C LYS A 779 18.74 -40.81 -23.78
N LEU A 780 17.43 -40.64 -23.88
CA LEU A 780 16.78 -39.39 -24.26
C LEU A 780 16.48 -38.55 -23.01
N ILE A 781 16.82 -37.27 -23.09
CA ILE A 781 16.38 -36.20 -22.19
C ILE A 781 15.90 -35.04 -23.07
N CYS A 782 14.83 -34.35 -22.66
CA CYS A 782 14.38 -33.10 -23.30
C CYS A 782 14.30 -31.98 -22.26
N SER A 783 14.47 -30.74 -22.71
CA SER A 783 14.45 -29.55 -21.87
C SER A 783 13.47 -28.48 -22.35
N GLU A 784 13.16 -27.58 -21.41
CA GLU A 784 12.49 -26.31 -21.63
C GLU A 784 13.23 -25.21 -20.86
N LEU A 785 13.09 -23.97 -21.33
CA LEU A 785 13.65 -22.75 -20.74
C LEU A 785 15.19 -22.77 -20.49
N ASN A 786 15.97 -23.04 -21.54
CA ASN A 786 17.44 -23.12 -21.53
C ASN A 786 18.00 -24.15 -20.53
N GLY A 787 17.30 -25.27 -20.36
CA GLY A 787 17.68 -26.34 -19.43
C GLY A 787 17.15 -26.21 -18.00
N ARG A 788 16.34 -25.18 -17.69
CA ARG A 788 15.75 -24.97 -16.35
C ARG A 788 14.74 -26.05 -15.97
N TYR A 789 13.92 -26.51 -16.92
CA TYR A 789 13.04 -27.66 -16.73
C TYR A 789 13.50 -28.82 -17.60
N ILE A 790 13.67 -30.00 -17.01
CA ILE A 790 14.26 -31.18 -17.63
C ILE A 790 13.33 -32.36 -17.45
N SER A 791 13.14 -33.16 -18.51
CA SER A 791 12.31 -34.36 -18.46
C SER A 791 12.91 -35.47 -17.59
N ASN A 792 12.09 -36.49 -17.27
CA ASN A 792 12.65 -37.77 -16.82
C ASN A 792 13.64 -38.33 -17.87
N GLU A 793 14.66 -39.08 -17.40
CA GLU A 793 15.50 -39.86 -18.31
C GLU A 793 14.65 -40.96 -18.98
N PHE A 794 14.58 -40.98 -20.31
CA PHE A 794 13.92 -42.06 -21.05
C PHE A 794 14.95 -42.94 -21.75
N LYS A 795 15.10 -44.17 -21.28
CA LYS A 795 16.15 -45.10 -21.72
C LYS A 795 15.57 -46.16 -22.63
N VAL A 796 16.22 -46.37 -23.78
CA VAL A 796 15.85 -47.38 -24.77
C VAL A 796 16.97 -48.42 -24.89
N GLU A 797 16.65 -49.67 -24.57
CA GLU A 797 17.51 -50.82 -24.81
C GLU A 797 17.11 -51.51 -26.13
N VAL A 798 18.07 -51.62 -27.05
CA VAL A 798 17.86 -52.18 -28.39
C VAL A 798 18.68 -53.47 -28.54
N ASN A 799 17.99 -54.61 -28.59
CA ASN A 799 18.61 -55.94 -28.60
C ASN A 799 18.74 -56.53 -30.00
N VAL A 800 19.90 -57.13 -30.28
CA VAL A 800 20.28 -57.64 -31.61
C VAL A 800 20.08 -59.14 -31.68
N ILE A 801 19.13 -59.58 -32.49
CA ILE A 801 18.82 -61.00 -32.68
C ILE A 801 19.74 -61.61 -33.75
N HIS A 802 20.79 -62.28 -33.28
CA HIS A 802 21.70 -63.09 -34.09
C HIS A 802 21.09 -64.45 -34.44
N THR A 803 20.22 -64.48 -35.46
CA THR A 803 19.65 -65.73 -35.97
C THR A 803 20.70 -66.57 -36.69
N ALA A 804 21.13 -67.67 -36.06
CA ALA A 804 22.17 -68.54 -36.59
C ALA A 804 21.67 -69.39 -37.78
N ASN A 805 21.87 -68.87 -39.00
CA ASN A 805 21.75 -69.49 -40.34
C ASN A 805 20.43 -70.23 -40.70
N PRO A 806 19.82 -69.95 -41.86
CA PRO A 806 18.78 -70.81 -42.41
C PRO A 806 19.38 -72.16 -42.85
N VAL A 807 19.03 -73.25 -42.17
CA VAL A 807 19.44 -74.62 -42.54
C VAL A 807 18.30 -75.32 -43.27
N ASP A 808 18.49 -75.57 -44.57
CA ASP A 808 17.58 -76.36 -45.41
C ASP A 808 17.50 -77.82 -44.91
N HIS A 809 16.47 -78.15 -44.12
CA HIS A 809 16.14 -79.53 -43.75
C HIS A 809 14.65 -79.83 -44.00
N ALA A 810 14.39 -80.52 -45.10
CA ALA A 810 13.05 -80.95 -45.48
C ALA A 810 12.60 -82.22 -44.74
N SER A 811 11.39 -82.15 -44.18
CA SER A 811 10.46 -83.27 -43.95
C SER A 811 10.94 -84.55 -43.23
N HIS A 812 10.38 -84.83 -42.05
CA HIS A 812 9.18 -85.69 -42.00
C HIS A 812 8.45 -85.60 -40.63
N MET A 813 7.16 -85.96 -40.63
CA MET A 813 6.18 -85.62 -39.59
C MET A 813 6.04 -86.65 -38.45
N ALA A 814 5.64 -86.17 -37.26
CA ALA A 814 4.64 -86.82 -36.42
C ALA A 814 3.89 -85.80 -35.52
N ALA A 815 2.56 -85.93 -35.42
CA ALA A 815 1.65 -85.34 -34.43
C ALA A 815 1.64 -83.80 -34.22
N GLN A 816 0.72 -83.10 -34.91
CA GLN A 816 0.19 -81.78 -34.49
C GLN A 816 -1.17 -81.95 -33.78
N PRO A 817 -1.46 -81.18 -32.72
CA PRO A 817 -2.78 -80.65 -32.42
C PRO A 817 -2.93 -79.21 -32.99
N GLN A 818 -4.16 -78.76 -33.21
CA GLN A 818 -4.45 -77.56 -34.02
C GLN A 818 -4.50 -76.27 -33.19
N PHE A 819 -3.92 -75.19 -33.72
CA PHE A 819 -4.44 -73.83 -33.51
C PHE A 819 -4.56 -73.09 -34.85
N VAL A 820 -5.80 -73.10 -35.36
CA VAL A 820 -6.45 -72.17 -36.31
C VAL A 820 -5.65 -71.68 -37.54
N HIS A 821 -6.04 -72.14 -38.73
CA HIS A 821 -5.69 -71.50 -40.01
C HIS A 821 -6.46 -70.18 -40.22
N PRO A 822 -5.84 -69.16 -40.85
CA PRO A 822 -6.55 -67.99 -41.33
C PRO A 822 -7.04 -68.18 -42.78
N GLU A 823 -8.36 -68.40 -42.99
CA GLU A 823 -8.99 -68.10 -44.29
C GLU A 823 -10.40 -67.49 -44.16
N HIS A 824 -10.53 -66.30 -44.75
CA HIS A 824 -11.72 -65.77 -45.44
C HIS A 824 -13.12 -66.00 -44.85
N ARG A 825 -13.64 -64.94 -44.21
CA ARG A 825 -15.00 -64.47 -44.49
C ARG A 825 -15.16 -62.96 -44.32
N SER A 826 -15.36 -62.28 -45.46
CA SER A 826 -15.99 -60.97 -45.63
C SER A 826 -15.68 -59.88 -44.58
N PHE A 827 -14.78 -58.96 -44.94
CA PHE A 827 -15.06 -57.53 -44.72
C PHE A 827 -15.30 -56.88 -46.07
N VAL A 828 -16.37 -56.08 -46.19
CA VAL A 828 -16.66 -55.31 -47.40
C VAL A 828 -16.13 -53.90 -47.19
N ASP A 829 -15.11 -53.59 -47.97
CA ASP A 829 -14.68 -52.27 -48.46
C ASP A 829 -15.14 -51.01 -47.71
N LEU A 830 -14.17 -50.22 -47.27
CA LEU A 830 -14.22 -48.77 -47.51
C LEU A 830 -12.79 -48.24 -47.71
N SER A 831 -12.47 -47.94 -48.98
CA SER A 831 -11.11 -47.60 -49.44
C SER A 831 -10.86 -46.09 -49.55
N GLY A 832 -9.67 -45.64 -49.14
CA GLY A 832 -9.15 -44.27 -49.35
C GLY A 832 -9.61 -43.22 -48.31
N HIS A 833 -8.93 -42.08 -48.11
CA HIS A 833 -7.68 -41.55 -48.70
C HIS A 833 -6.86 -40.87 -47.56
N ASN A 834 -5.53 -40.89 -47.55
CA ASN A 834 -4.66 -39.90 -48.21
C ASN A 834 -5.16 -38.44 -48.14
N LEU A 835 -4.39 -37.56 -47.47
CA LEU A 835 -4.63 -36.11 -47.44
C LEU A 835 -4.32 -35.48 -48.80
N ALA A 836 -5.30 -34.76 -49.36
CA ALA A 836 -5.09 -33.81 -50.45
C ALA A 836 -6.06 -32.62 -50.29
N SER A 837 -5.51 -31.42 -50.42
CA SER A 837 -6.22 -30.13 -50.42
C SER A 837 -6.56 -29.71 -51.87
N PRO A 838 -7.43 -28.71 -52.18
CA PRO A 838 -8.51 -28.07 -51.38
C PRO A 838 -9.90 -28.00 -52.08
N HIS A 839 -10.98 -27.86 -51.29
CA HIS A 839 -12.27 -27.19 -51.66
C HIS A 839 -13.12 -27.75 -52.85
N PRO A 840 -14.37 -27.28 -53.10
CA PRO A 840 -15.43 -26.78 -52.20
C PRO A 840 -16.82 -27.49 -52.38
N PHE A 841 -17.77 -27.17 -51.49
CA PHE A 841 -19.25 -27.35 -51.59
C PHE A 841 -19.86 -28.73 -51.95
N ALA A 842 -20.46 -29.41 -50.96
CA ALA A 842 -21.90 -29.74 -50.91
C ALA A 842 -22.20 -30.63 -49.68
N VAL A 843 -23.12 -30.22 -48.79
CA VAL A 843 -23.44 -30.99 -47.58
C VAL A 843 -24.82 -31.66 -47.68
N VAL A 844 -24.84 -32.99 -47.60
CA VAL A 844 -26.02 -33.78 -47.24
C VAL A 844 -25.65 -34.55 -45.97
N PRO A 845 -26.19 -34.19 -44.79
CA PRO A 845 -25.61 -34.59 -43.51
C PRO A 845 -26.18 -35.93 -42.97
N SER A 846 -25.35 -36.69 -42.25
CA SER A 846 -25.69 -38.01 -41.71
C SER A 846 -26.62 -37.94 -40.49
N THR A 847 -27.23 -39.07 -40.09
CA THR A 847 -28.19 -39.15 -38.97
C THR A 847 -27.62 -38.63 -37.64
N ALA A 848 -26.32 -38.86 -37.37
CA ALA A 848 -25.65 -38.32 -36.19
C ALA A 848 -25.68 -36.78 -36.14
N THR A 849 -25.40 -36.11 -37.25
CA THR A 849 -25.50 -34.64 -37.35
C THR A 849 -26.94 -34.13 -37.25
N VAL A 850 -27.95 -34.92 -37.65
CA VAL A 850 -29.36 -34.56 -37.40
C VAL A 850 -29.66 -34.58 -35.90
N VAL A 851 -29.18 -35.59 -35.16
CA VAL A 851 -29.32 -35.63 -33.68
C VAL A 851 -28.61 -34.45 -33.02
N ILE A 852 -27.36 -34.17 -33.39
CA ILE A 852 -26.60 -33.03 -32.82
C ILE A 852 -27.29 -31.69 -33.13
N VAL A 853 -27.75 -31.47 -34.37
CA VAL A 853 -28.49 -30.24 -34.73
C VAL A 853 -29.83 -30.15 -33.98
N VAL A 854 -30.53 -31.26 -33.74
CA VAL A 854 -31.75 -31.28 -32.92
C VAL A 854 -31.43 -30.95 -31.45
N CYS A 855 -30.37 -31.51 -30.87
CA CYS A 855 -29.96 -31.19 -29.49
C CYS A 855 -29.52 -29.73 -29.32
N VAL A 856 -28.70 -29.21 -30.24
CA VAL A 856 -28.23 -27.82 -30.21
C VAL A 856 -29.39 -26.84 -30.48
N SER A 857 -30.28 -27.12 -31.43
CA SER A 857 -31.46 -26.27 -31.66
C SER A 857 -32.47 -26.33 -30.51
N PHE A 858 -32.58 -27.45 -29.80
CA PHE A 858 -33.39 -27.56 -28.57
C PHE A 858 -32.78 -26.75 -27.41
N LEU A 859 -31.46 -26.79 -27.22
CA LEU A 859 -30.75 -25.95 -26.24
C LEU A 859 -30.91 -24.46 -26.56
N VAL A 860 -30.68 -24.05 -27.81
CA VAL A 860 -30.89 -22.66 -28.26
C VAL A 860 -32.36 -22.24 -28.10
N PHE A 861 -33.32 -23.12 -28.37
CA PHE A 861 -34.74 -22.87 -28.13
C PHE A 861 -35.05 -22.69 -26.63
N MET A 862 -34.45 -23.50 -25.74
CA MET A 862 -34.59 -23.33 -24.29
C MET A 862 -33.97 -22.02 -23.79
N ILE A 863 -32.80 -21.63 -24.30
CA ILE A 863 -32.16 -20.34 -23.98
C ILE A 863 -33.05 -19.18 -24.46
N ILE A 864 -33.59 -19.25 -25.69
CA ILE A 864 -34.51 -18.24 -26.22
C ILE A 864 -35.80 -18.17 -25.39
N LEU A 865 -36.37 -19.31 -24.96
CA LEU A 865 -37.53 -19.33 -24.05
C LEU A 865 -37.19 -18.77 -22.67
N GLY A 866 -35.99 -18.99 -22.16
CA GLY A 866 -35.48 -18.38 -20.93
C GLY A 866 -35.42 -16.86 -21.04
N VAL A 867 -34.72 -16.34 -22.05
CA VAL A 867 -34.62 -14.90 -22.33
C VAL A 867 -36.00 -14.29 -22.60
N PHE A 868 -36.90 -14.99 -23.31
CA PHE A 868 -38.26 -14.51 -23.55
C PHE A 868 -39.11 -14.50 -22.28
N ARG A 869 -38.99 -15.49 -21.38
CA ARG A 869 -39.64 -15.45 -20.06
C ARG A 869 -39.10 -14.33 -19.18
N ILE A 870 -37.79 -14.11 -19.15
CA ILE A 870 -37.15 -13.01 -18.40
C ILE A 870 -37.63 -11.65 -18.94
N ARG A 871 -37.64 -11.45 -20.27
CA ARG A 871 -38.17 -10.22 -20.88
C ARG A 871 -39.67 -10.06 -20.69
N ALA A 872 -40.46 -11.14 -20.72
CA ALA A 872 -41.90 -11.08 -20.44
C ALA A 872 -42.22 -10.81 -18.95
N ALA A 873 -41.34 -11.20 -18.02
CA ALA A 873 -41.42 -10.80 -16.61
C ALA A 873 -41.08 -9.30 -16.45
N HIS A 874 -39.98 -8.83 -17.04
CA HIS A 874 -39.62 -7.40 -17.05
C HIS A 874 -40.67 -6.51 -17.73
N GLN A 875 -41.37 -7.00 -18.76
CA GLN A 875 -42.49 -6.28 -19.39
C GLN A 875 -43.78 -6.27 -18.56
N ARG A 876 -43.89 -7.09 -17.50
CA ARG A 876 -44.96 -6.96 -16.50
C ARG A 876 -44.58 -5.93 -15.44
N THR A 877 -43.38 -6.03 -14.86
CA THR A 877 -42.93 -5.05 -13.86
C THR A 877 -42.87 -3.62 -14.41
N MET A 878 -42.40 -3.43 -15.65
CA MET A 878 -42.44 -2.11 -16.32
C MET A 878 -43.85 -1.62 -16.65
N ARG A 879 -44.87 -2.50 -16.72
CA ARG A 879 -46.26 -2.11 -17.04
C ARG A 879 -47.08 -1.79 -15.80
N ASP A 880 -46.77 -2.40 -14.66
CA ASP A 880 -47.39 -2.09 -13.37
C ASP A 880 -46.78 -0.83 -12.72
N GLN A 881 -45.63 -0.34 -13.21
CA GLN A 881 -44.94 0.84 -12.67
C GLN A 881 -45.35 2.19 -13.32
N ASP A 882 -46.02 2.17 -14.48
CA ASP A 882 -46.31 3.37 -15.30
C ASP A 882 -47.82 3.77 -15.29
N THR A 883 -48.65 3.07 -14.49
CA THR A 883 -50.08 3.41 -14.29
C THR A 883 -50.48 3.33 -12.80
N GLY A 884 -49.92 4.23 -11.98
CA GLY A 884 -50.03 4.16 -10.51
C GLY A 884 -50.10 5.49 -9.76
N LYS A 885 -50.70 6.54 -10.35
CA LYS A 885 -50.99 7.82 -9.67
C LYS A 885 -52.41 8.30 -9.94
N GLU A 886 -53.34 7.91 -9.07
CA GLU A 886 -54.44 8.73 -8.52
C GLU A 886 -55.17 7.94 -7.42
N ASN A 887 -56.04 8.63 -6.68
CA ASN A 887 -56.77 8.19 -5.46
C ASN A 887 -57.50 6.82 -5.61
N GLU A 888 -57.97 6.12 -4.56
CA GLU A 888 -58.65 6.57 -3.32
C GLU A 888 -58.72 5.42 -2.27
N MET A 889 -59.35 5.65 -1.11
CA MET A 889 -59.52 4.67 -0.01
C MET A 889 -60.76 3.77 -0.19
N ASP A 890 -60.80 2.57 0.41
CA ASP A 890 -61.73 2.27 1.53
C ASP A 890 -61.71 0.80 2.08
N TRP A 891 -61.49 0.70 3.40
CA TRP A 891 -62.08 -0.14 4.48
C TRP A 891 -62.45 -1.65 4.36
N ASP A 892 -61.92 -2.42 5.33
CA ASP A 892 -62.50 -3.52 6.18
C ASP A 892 -63.14 -4.78 5.50
N ASP A 893 -63.50 -5.90 6.17
CA ASP A 893 -63.80 -6.31 7.57
C ASP A 893 -63.62 -7.86 7.72
N SER A 894 -63.35 -8.57 8.83
CA SER A 894 -63.00 -8.30 10.25
C SER A 894 -62.16 -9.46 10.83
N ALA A 895 -61.34 -9.23 11.88
CA ALA A 895 -61.10 -10.19 12.98
C ALA A 895 -60.43 -9.54 14.22
N LEU A 896 -61.18 -9.38 15.31
CA LEU A 896 -60.71 -8.90 16.64
C LEU A 896 -60.11 -10.08 17.46
N THR A 897 -59.31 -9.92 18.52
CA THR A 897 -59.59 -9.13 19.74
C THR A 897 -58.32 -8.89 20.60
N ILE A 898 -58.34 -7.85 21.43
CA ILE A 898 -57.23 -7.37 22.29
C ILE A 898 -57.34 -7.91 23.74
N THR A 899 -56.22 -7.97 24.48
CA THR A 899 -56.22 -7.87 25.96
C THR A 899 -55.00 -7.03 26.42
N VAL A 900 -54.97 -6.57 27.67
CA VAL A 900 -54.24 -5.36 28.11
C VAL A 900 -53.00 -5.66 28.98
N ASN A 901 -52.08 -4.69 29.05
CA ASN A 901 -50.85 -4.66 29.85
C ASN A 901 -51.10 -4.79 31.38
N PRO A 902 -50.11 -5.22 32.19
CA PRO A 902 -49.36 -4.22 32.98
C PRO A 902 -47.85 -4.56 33.19
N MET A 903 -47.22 -3.85 34.13
CA MET A 903 -45.78 -3.61 34.29
C MET A 903 -45.28 -3.96 35.71
N GLU A 904 -43.94 -4.01 35.89
CA GLU A 904 -43.19 -3.51 37.07
C GLU A 904 -42.68 -4.47 38.20
N THR A 905 -41.56 -4.04 38.81
CA THR A 905 -40.96 -4.37 40.13
C THR A 905 -40.06 -5.60 40.38
N TYR A 906 -38.76 -5.31 40.66
CA TYR A 906 -37.95 -5.61 41.88
C TYR A 906 -37.90 -7.03 42.50
N GLU A 907 -36.82 -7.49 43.18
CA GLU A 907 -35.39 -7.10 43.31
C GLU A 907 -34.63 -8.20 44.12
N ASP A 908 -33.31 -8.04 44.25
CA ASP A 908 -32.48 -8.40 45.43
C ASP A 908 -32.04 -9.86 45.76
N GLN A 909 -30.70 -9.98 45.79
CA GLN A 909 -29.85 -10.52 46.88
C GLN A 909 -29.52 -12.02 47.08
N HIS A 910 -28.25 -12.19 47.50
CA HIS A 910 -27.57 -13.31 48.16
C HIS A 910 -27.42 -14.65 47.39
N SER A 911 -26.30 -15.39 47.47
CA SER A 911 -24.86 -15.08 47.68
C SER A 911 -24.07 -16.41 47.47
N SER A 912 -22.77 -16.45 47.82
CA SER A 912 -22.10 -17.57 48.55
C SER A 912 -22.49 -19.04 48.25
N GLU A 913 -21.61 -19.98 48.01
CA GLU A 913 -20.13 -20.06 48.06
C GLU A 913 -19.74 -21.51 47.66
N GLU A 914 -18.44 -21.83 47.60
CA GLU A 914 -17.80 -23.10 48.06
C GLU A 914 -18.34 -24.48 47.53
N GLU A 915 -17.58 -25.31 46.81
CA GLU A 915 -16.30 -26.04 47.08
C GLU A 915 -16.57 -27.56 47.28
N GLU A 916 -15.59 -28.34 47.80
CA GLU A 916 -15.50 -29.82 47.83
C GLU A 916 -15.32 -30.45 46.41
N GLU A 917 -14.12 -30.69 45.86
CA GLU A 917 -12.81 -31.26 46.32
C GLU A 917 -12.69 -32.81 46.21
N GLU A 918 -11.44 -33.29 46.39
CA GLU A 918 -10.94 -34.68 46.53
C GLU A 918 -10.90 -35.61 45.28
N GLU A 919 -9.84 -36.42 45.02
CA GLU A 919 -8.39 -36.31 45.35
C GLU A 919 -7.54 -37.37 44.57
N GLU A 920 -6.27 -37.59 44.98
CA GLU A 920 -5.26 -38.60 44.57
C GLU A 920 -4.57 -38.36 43.18
N GLU A 921 -3.30 -37.94 43.09
CA GLU A 921 -1.99 -38.67 43.32
C GLU A 921 -1.60 -39.62 42.16
N GLU A 922 -0.35 -39.82 41.71
CA GLU A 922 1.00 -39.21 41.87
C GLU A 922 1.64 -39.17 40.42
N GLU A 923 2.90 -38.85 40.06
CA GLU A 923 4.24 -38.81 40.67
C GLU A 923 5.09 -37.71 39.93
N SER A 924 6.30 -37.38 40.39
CA SER A 924 7.18 -36.25 39.98
C SER A 924 8.42 -36.60 39.11
N GLU A 925 9.06 -35.60 38.46
CA GLU A 925 10.47 -35.20 38.75
C GLU A 925 10.94 -33.91 38.00
N ASP A 926 11.48 -32.94 38.75
CA ASP A 926 12.12 -31.66 38.33
C ASP A 926 13.68 -31.80 38.33
N GLY A 927 14.59 -30.81 38.25
CA GLY A 927 14.59 -29.32 38.09
C GLY A 927 15.75 -28.90 37.16
N GLU A 928 16.59 -27.86 37.32
CA GLU A 928 16.82 -26.70 38.24
C GLU A 928 17.50 -25.63 37.31
N GLU A 929 17.23 -24.30 37.22
CA GLU A 929 16.99 -23.14 38.11
C GLU A 929 18.21 -22.18 38.27
N GLU A 930 17.92 -20.97 38.82
CA GLU A 930 18.76 -19.75 39.02
C GLU A 930 19.22 -18.99 37.75
N ASP A 931 19.09 -17.67 37.53
CA ASP A 931 18.76 -16.42 38.28
C ASP A 931 19.95 -15.41 38.22
N ASP A 932 19.69 -14.15 37.88
CA ASP A 932 19.60 -13.06 38.88
C ASP A 932 19.17 -11.70 38.26
N ILE A 933 18.75 -10.79 39.12
CA ILE A 933 18.01 -9.54 38.90
C ILE A 933 18.98 -8.35 38.84
N THR A 934 18.66 -7.25 38.13
CA THR A 934 18.65 -5.85 38.65
C THR A 934 18.47 -4.77 37.56
N SER A 935 18.03 -3.59 38.00
CA SER A 935 17.59 -2.45 37.17
C SER A 935 18.30 -1.14 37.55
N ALA A 936 18.05 -0.10 36.74
CA ALA A 936 17.95 1.33 37.10
C ALA A 936 19.03 2.32 36.60
N GLU A 937 18.56 3.26 35.79
CA GLU A 937 18.64 4.73 35.97
C GLU A 937 20.00 5.47 36.05
N SER A 938 20.34 6.12 34.92
CA SER A 938 20.28 7.60 34.75
C SER A 938 21.34 8.56 35.33
N GLU A 939 21.61 9.62 34.52
CA GLU A 939 22.17 10.95 34.85
C GLU A 939 23.64 11.06 35.36
N SER A 940 24.40 12.14 35.13
CA SER A 940 24.38 13.26 34.15
C SER A 940 25.74 14.02 34.20
N SER A 941 25.96 14.98 33.28
CA SER A 941 26.87 16.16 33.41
C SER A 941 28.40 15.93 33.69
N GLU A 942 29.34 16.86 33.45
CA GLU A 942 29.45 18.12 32.67
C GLU A 942 30.96 18.45 32.46
N GLU A 943 31.29 19.23 31.41
CA GLU A 943 32.42 20.20 31.35
C GLU A 943 33.91 19.67 31.45
N GLU A 944 34.98 20.35 31.03
CA GLU A 944 35.19 21.65 30.34
C GLU A 944 36.53 21.70 29.53
N GLU A 945 36.76 22.82 28.80
CA GLU A 945 38.04 23.39 28.29
C GLU A 945 38.96 22.58 27.30
N GLU A 946 39.86 23.22 26.51
CA GLU A 946 39.70 24.36 25.57
C GLU A 946 40.92 24.44 24.58
N GLN A 947 40.78 25.21 23.49
CA GLN A 947 41.83 25.80 22.60
C GLN A 947 42.82 24.90 21.80
N GLY A 948 43.04 25.21 20.51
CA GLY A 948 44.11 24.59 19.70
C GLY A 948 44.07 24.86 18.18
N ASP A 949 44.33 26.10 17.75
CA ASP A 949 44.21 26.55 16.35
C ASP A 949 45.48 26.25 15.50
N GLN A 950 45.37 25.58 14.33
CA GLN A 950 45.88 26.05 13.01
C GLN A 950 45.91 25.03 11.84
N GLN A 951 46.09 25.57 10.63
CA GLN A 951 45.90 24.96 9.31
C GLN A 951 47.03 24.02 8.80
N SER A 952 46.69 23.27 7.72
CA SER A 952 47.54 22.89 6.58
C SER A 952 48.44 21.64 6.68
N GLY A 953 48.33 20.76 5.65
CA GLY A 953 49.53 20.18 5.02
C GLY A 953 49.58 18.67 4.76
N SER A 954 48.83 18.19 3.76
CA SER A 954 49.16 17.11 2.79
C SER A 954 50.03 15.87 3.13
N ARG A 955 49.64 14.76 2.48
CA ARG A 955 50.46 13.61 1.99
C ARG A 955 50.89 12.46 2.93
N GLN A 956 50.20 11.33 2.71
CA GLN A 956 50.70 10.12 2.00
C GLN A 956 51.57 9.07 2.75
N GLN A 957 51.37 7.81 2.34
CA GLN A 957 52.16 6.58 2.61
C GLN A 957 52.00 5.93 4.00
N GLN A 958 51.97 4.60 4.17
CA GLN A 958 51.81 3.45 3.24
C GLN A 958 51.55 2.16 4.06
N LEU A 959 50.67 1.26 3.59
CA LEU A 959 50.81 -0.24 3.53
C LEU A 959 51.07 -1.03 4.88
N GLU A 960 50.88 -2.34 5.04
CA GLU A 960 50.57 -3.48 4.13
C GLU A 960 50.16 -4.77 4.90
N TRP A 961 49.71 -5.81 4.17
CA TRP A 961 49.57 -7.26 4.52
C TRP A 961 48.65 -7.72 5.68
N ASP A 962 47.54 -8.39 5.32
CA ASP A 962 47.30 -9.87 5.35
C ASP A 962 47.72 -10.71 6.61
N ASP A 963 47.16 -11.89 6.90
CA ASP A 963 46.31 -12.80 6.10
C ASP A 963 45.45 -13.76 6.96
N SER A 964 44.60 -14.53 6.27
CA SER A 964 44.32 -15.97 6.45
C SER A 964 43.21 -16.44 7.39
N THR A 965 42.23 -17.10 6.76
CA THR A 965 41.26 -18.03 7.34
C THR A 965 41.80 -19.47 7.39
N LEU A 966 41.39 -20.24 8.40
CA LEU A 966 41.37 -21.72 8.46
C LEU A 966 40.45 -22.11 9.66
N SER A 967 39.69 -23.19 9.70
CA SER A 967 39.08 -24.09 8.70
C SER A 967 38.36 -25.23 9.43
N TYR A 968 37.10 -25.52 9.11
CA TYR A 968 36.59 -26.89 8.97
C TYR A 968 35.24 -26.89 8.23
#